data_AF-A0A9D6CKH6-F1
#
_entry.id   AF-A0A9D6CKH6-F1
#
_cell.length_a   1.000
_cell.length_b   1.000
_cell.length_c   1.000
_cell.angle_alpha   90.00
_cell.angle_beta   90.00
_cell.angle_gamma   90.00
#
_symmetry.space_group_name_H-M   'P 1'
#
loop_
_entity.id
_entity.type
_entity.pdbx_description
1 polymer ?
#
loop_
_entity_poly.entity_id
_entity_poly.type
_entity_poly.pdbx_seq_one_letter_code
_entity_poly.pdbx_strand_id
1 'polypeptide(L)'
;MTQAARGSRVAFLRAPFAAIAAAFVGVIACAGASGATPQRVADAVASIDRIGEEFRVLDARAFADLTVDADDPQSAYLATGSPDERMEQWLLTARRLAAELARLRDAGYSRHIDPEEGVVVGQIHLAPMRAAAHSLAVLVQDAAIRGDRDALLALLETQLMLVRNAASESTLASSLAAIAIAETHVRAVSELLERGAIDADAATAILALRKPLERIPDYGAATAAELETRAIEVEMDRLFRTPLDERAAVVAGLRIPVPVRLDDHAVLTARHASGLYLASFAELVAARDSRETRAKAVDLEGRLSMGEFGEILKALAPPALPILDGLHRIDAQIAAQAETLADLADGSIPPTARADAGHFYMRAAQAAARMSARDQEAILEAATLGTRAPAATTAIARQAIESVRDEVIAPLLAGSACNRCTLPERPESAAGGGLVRAATLGINGAVRVLIADALVGGERPANAPAAVEAISAALRIAGHLASEETYAHALAAQQAARDAQAALEHITQETRLDARTRAPLAAAVAALDPADPFGFDAAFAHECIWLGSRTFPAGSAAVAAFDLRRLESLEPNEVAYLLAMFTPEAFAPVGARRSPAFAGALVDIRPWFDLDAFARAVNGQDALRTRALREAGKRIGDDTLPPADRDASPLAWLDVTVPVDIELRTREASANLAALRRLAPANAANALAPSRRHGPLAAFEALMSSAIERLREQMGAGSREAFADGAADWLDDRATER
;
A
#
# COMPACT_ATOMS: atom_id res chain seq x y z
N MET A 1 -33.65 -48.27 8.80
CA MET A 1 -34.21 -49.08 7.70
C MET A 1 -33.53 -48.62 6.41
N THR A 2 -32.34 -49.16 6.12
CA THR A 2 -32.09 -50.20 5.07
C THR A 2 -32.39 -49.76 3.63
N GLN A 3 -31.38 -49.14 3.01
CA GLN A 3 -30.59 -49.68 1.88
C GLN A 3 -31.29 -50.61 0.85
N ALA A 4 -31.30 -50.20 -0.43
CA ALA A 4 -31.08 -51.01 -1.65
C ALA A 4 -31.07 -50.04 -2.87
N ALA A 5 -30.00 -49.77 -3.61
CA ALA A 5 -29.02 -50.59 -4.34
C ALA A 5 -29.50 -51.16 -5.69
N ARG A 6 -28.96 -50.55 -6.76
CA ARG A 6 -28.36 -51.14 -8.00
C ARG A 6 -29.23 -51.57 -9.20
N GLY A 7 -28.74 -51.09 -10.36
CA GLY A 7 -28.60 -51.83 -11.62
C GLY A 7 -29.49 -51.32 -12.77
N SER A 8 -29.11 -51.27 -14.04
CA SER A 8 -27.85 -51.52 -14.77
C SER A 8 -28.15 -51.41 -16.28
N ARG A 9 -27.26 -50.75 -17.04
CA ARG A 9 -26.87 -51.02 -18.47
C ARG A 9 -27.78 -50.63 -19.65
N VAL A 10 -27.29 -49.60 -20.36
CA VAL A 10 -26.79 -49.58 -21.76
C VAL A 10 -27.60 -50.30 -22.85
N ALA A 11 -28.10 -49.50 -23.80
CA ALA A 11 -28.14 -49.85 -25.22
C ALA A 11 -27.91 -48.59 -26.09
N PHE A 12 -26.74 -48.54 -26.71
CA PHE A 12 -26.34 -47.60 -27.76
C PHE A 12 -26.71 -48.22 -29.12
N LEU A 13 -27.34 -47.49 -30.04
CA LEU A 13 -26.88 -47.29 -31.43
C LEU A 13 -27.94 -46.69 -32.37
N ARG A 14 -27.47 -45.68 -33.13
CA ARG A 14 -27.86 -45.21 -34.48
C ARG A 14 -28.83 -44.03 -34.59
N ALA A 15 -28.19 -42.86 -34.74
CA ALA A 15 -28.68 -41.61 -35.31
C ALA A 15 -29.09 -41.75 -36.80
N PRO A 16 -29.71 -40.71 -37.39
CA PRO A 16 -28.87 -39.83 -38.22
C PRO A 16 -29.18 -38.32 -38.15
N PHE A 17 -28.12 -37.55 -37.85
CA PHE A 17 -27.55 -36.50 -38.72
C PHE A 17 -28.36 -35.29 -39.24
N ALA A 18 -29.56 -34.98 -38.74
CA ALA A 18 -30.29 -33.76 -39.14
C ALA A 18 -30.48 -32.69 -38.04
N ALA A 19 -30.03 -32.92 -36.80
CA ALA A 19 -30.29 -32.03 -35.66
C ALA A 19 -29.08 -31.18 -35.21
N ILE A 20 -27.92 -31.28 -35.87
CA ILE A 20 -26.68 -30.61 -35.44
C ILE A 20 -26.53 -29.20 -36.03
N ALA A 21 -27.23 -28.88 -37.12
CA ALA A 21 -27.22 -27.53 -37.69
C ALA A 21 -28.11 -26.51 -36.95
N ALA A 22 -29.08 -26.98 -36.14
CA ALA A 22 -29.95 -26.10 -35.32
C ALA A 22 -29.44 -25.94 -33.88
N ALA A 23 -28.46 -26.73 -33.45
CA ALA A 23 -27.87 -26.65 -32.11
C ALA A 23 -26.69 -25.66 -32.01
N PHE A 24 -26.11 -25.22 -33.12
CA PHE A 24 -25.00 -24.24 -33.11
C PHE A 24 -25.45 -22.77 -33.12
N VAL A 25 -26.71 -22.50 -33.46
CA VAL A 25 -27.32 -21.15 -33.33
C VAL A 25 -28.01 -20.97 -31.96
N GLY A 26 -28.29 -22.06 -31.24
CA GLY A 26 -28.97 -22.05 -29.94
C GLY A 26 -28.07 -21.95 -28.70
N VAL A 27 -26.75 -22.10 -28.82
CA VAL A 27 -25.82 -22.09 -27.67
C VAL A 27 -25.28 -20.69 -27.35
N ILE A 28 -25.57 -19.67 -28.16
CA ILE A 28 -25.31 -18.26 -27.83
C ILE A 28 -26.48 -17.63 -27.02
N ALA A 29 -27.62 -18.31 -26.89
CA ALA A 29 -28.84 -17.74 -26.27
C ALA A 29 -29.11 -18.18 -24.81
N CYS A 30 -28.16 -18.82 -24.12
CA CYS A 30 -28.36 -19.25 -22.73
C CYS A 30 -27.20 -18.83 -21.81
N ALA A 31 -27.03 -17.51 -21.68
CA ALA A 31 -26.44 -16.87 -20.51
C ALA A 31 -27.20 -15.57 -20.25
N GLY A 32 -28.31 -15.67 -19.49
CA GLY A 32 -28.98 -14.52 -18.87
C GLY A 32 -29.50 -13.44 -19.82
N ALA A 33 -30.52 -13.75 -20.63
CA ALA A 33 -31.41 -12.71 -21.13
C ALA A 33 -32.20 -12.12 -19.94
N SER A 34 -31.56 -11.21 -19.21
CA SER A 34 -32.27 -10.21 -18.41
C SER A 34 -33.24 -9.50 -19.34
N GLY A 35 -34.52 -9.41 -18.96
CA GLY A 35 -35.56 -8.68 -19.69
C GLY A 35 -35.36 -7.16 -19.68
N ALA A 36 -34.13 -6.69 -19.91
CA ALA A 36 -33.79 -5.29 -20.10
C ALA A 36 -34.16 -4.90 -21.53
N THR A 37 -35.08 -3.94 -21.67
CA THR A 37 -35.39 -3.34 -22.97
C THR A 37 -34.18 -2.53 -23.46
N PRO A 38 -33.98 -2.33 -24.78
CA PRO A 38 -32.91 -1.49 -25.31
C PRO A 38 -32.85 -0.09 -24.67
N GLN A 39 -34.03 0.47 -24.33
CA GLN A 39 -34.13 1.73 -23.59
C GLN A 39 -33.51 1.65 -22.19
N ARG A 40 -33.77 0.57 -21.43
CA ARG A 40 -33.18 0.38 -20.10
C ARG A 40 -31.65 0.29 -20.15
N VAL A 41 -31.11 -0.33 -21.20
CA VAL A 41 -29.66 -0.42 -21.42
C VAL A 41 -29.07 0.95 -21.76
N ALA A 42 -29.70 1.72 -22.66
CA ALA A 42 -29.28 3.08 -22.98
C ALA A 42 -29.34 4.01 -21.75
N ASP A 43 -30.41 3.91 -20.96
CA ASP A 43 -30.58 4.66 -19.71
C ASP A 43 -29.49 4.28 -18.68
N ALA A 44 -29.08 3.00 -18.63
CA ALA A 44 -28.00 2.53 -17.76
C ALA A 44 -26.63 3.09 -18.16
N VAL A 45 -26.29 3.08 -19.45
CA VAL A 45 -25.04 3.66 -19.98
C VAL A 45 -24.98 5.15 -19.62
N ALA A 46 -26.03 5.91 -19.95
CA ALA A 46 -26.10 7.34 -19.65
C ALA A 46 -26.02 7.63 -18.14
N SER A 47 -26.62 6.78 -17.30
CA SER A 47 -26.56 6.91 -15.85
C SER A 47 -25.16 6.64 -15.30
N ILE A 48 -24.48 5.60 -15.79
CA ILE A 48 -23.10 5.26 -15.38
C ILE A 48 -22.14 6.39 -15.77
N ASP A 49 -22.25 6.92 -16.99
CA ASP A 49 -21.43 8.04 -17.45
C ASP A 49 -21.64 9.30 -16.61
N ARG A 50 -22.91 9.65 -16.34
CA ARG A 50 -23.23 10.80 -15.51
C ARG A 50 -22.64 10.65 -14.11
N ILE A 51 -22.81 9.49 -13.48
CA ILE A 51 -22.29 9.26 -12.12
C ILE A 51 -20.76 9.29 -12.11
N GLY A 52 -20.11 8.69 -13.10
CA GLY A 52 -18.65 8.74 -13.24
C GLY A 52 -18.12 10.16 -13.48
N GLU A 53 -18.84 10.98 -14.23
CA GLU A 53 -18.53 12.39 -14.43
C GLU A 53 -18.73 13.20 -13.14
N GLU A 54 -19.78 12.90 -12.37
CA GLU A 54 -19.98 13.49 -11.04
C GLU A 54 -18.84 13.13 -10.07
N PHE A 55 -18.32 11.90 -10.10
CA PHE A 55 -17.10 11.53 -9.37
C PHE A 55 -15.90 12.35 -9.83
N ARG A 56 -15.68 12.47 -11.16
CA ARG A 56 -14.57 13.24 -11.71
C ARG A 56 -14.60 14.71 -11.29
N VAL A 57 -15.78 15.33 -11.33
CA VAL A 57 -15.99 16.71 -10.87
C VAL A 57 -15.81 16.83 -9.35
N LEU A 58 -16.27 15.85 -8.58
CA LEU A 58 -16.10 15.81 -7.13
C LEU A 58 -14.61 15.73 -6.75
N ASP A 59 -13.85 14.84 -7.38
CA ASP A 59 -12.42 14.67 -7.15
C ASP A 59 -11.64 15.93 -7.54
N ALA A 60 -11.92 16.48 -8.72
CA ALA A 60 -11.29 17.73 -9.15
C ALA A 60 -11.60 18.89 -8.19
N ARG A 61 -12.84 19.01 -7.69
CA ARG A 61 -13.21 20.06 -6.74
C ARG A 61 -12.53 19.88 -5.38
N ALA A 62 -12.35 18.65 -4.92
CA ALA A 62 -11.80 18.37 -3.60
C ALA A 62 -10.27 18.42 -3.56
N PHE A 63 -9.59 18.08 -4.67
CA PHE A 63 -8.16 17.80 -4.65
C PHE A 63 -7.32 18.52 -5.71
N ALA A 64 -7.91 19.22 -6.69
CA ALA A 64 -7.11 19.87 -7.75
C ALA A 64 -6.31 21.11 -7.28
N ASP A 65 -6.66 21.69 -6.13
CA ASP A 65 -6.01 22.87 -5.55
C ASP A 65 -4.88 22.52 -4.57
N LEU A 66 -4.61 21.23 -4.33
CA LEU A 66 -3.55 20.79 -3.45
C LEU A 66 -2.20 21.20 -4.04
N THR A 67 -1.43 21.99 -3.28
CA THR A 67 -0.03 22.27 -3.61
C THR A 67 0.76 20.97 -3.57
N VAL A 68 1.87 20.89 -4.32
CA VAL A 68 2.77 19.72 -4.32
C VAL A 68 3.23 19.35 -2.89
N ASP A 69 3.30 20.33 -2.00
CA ASP A 69 3.70 20.17 -0.59
C ASP A 69 2.52 19.98 0.38
N ALA A 70 1.26 19.96 -0.09
CA ALA A 70 0.11 19.72 0.78
C ALA A 70 -0.09 18.22 1.00
N ASP A 71 -0.42 17.84 2.23
CA ASP A 71 -0.83 16.47 2.56
C ASP A 71 -2.02 16.05 1.70
N ASP A 72 -1.89 14.90 1.02
CA ASP A 72 -3.02 14.27 0.35
C ASP A 72 -4.04 13.82 1.42
N PRO A 73 -5.23 14.47 1.49
CA PRO A 73 -6.24 14.16 2.49
C PRO A 73 -6.76 12.72 2.36
N GLN A 74 -6.72 12.14 1.14
CA GLN A 74 -7.11 10.75 0.93
C GLN A 74 -6.11 9.81 1.58
N SER A 75 -4.81 9.96 1.29
CA SER A 75 -3.75 9.15 1.89
C SER A 75 -3.75 9.29 3.43
N ALA A 76 -3.89 10.51 3.96
CA ALA A 76 -3.98 10.74 5.40
C ALA A 76 -5.20 10.03 6.01
N TYR A 77 -6.37 10.14 5.38
CA TYR A 77 -7.57 9.43 5.82
C TYR A 77 -7.40 7.91 5.78
N LEU A 78 -6.86 7.36 4.69
CA LEU A 78 -6.68 5.92 4.53
C LEU A 78 -5.67 5.37 5.56
N ALA A 79 -4.58 6.09 5.83
CA ALA A 79 -3.60 5.67 6.83
C ALA A 79 -4.20 5.65 8.25
N THR A 80 -5.14 6.55 8.53
CA THR A 80 -5.51 6.90 9.90
C THR A 80 -6.94 6.57 10.31
N GLY A 81 -7.81 6.36 9.32
CA GLY A 81 -9.25 6.16 9.50
C GLY A 81 -10.02 7.42 9.88
N SER A 82 -9.38 8.59 9.91
CA SER A 82 -9.98 9.82 10.43
C SER A 82 -10.02 10.92 9.37
N PRO A 83 -11.20 11.29 8.87
CA PRO A 83 -11.31 12.28 7.81
C PRO A 83 -11.13 13.69 8.40
N ASP A 84 -10.46 14.56 7.65
CA ASP A 84 -10.56 16.01 7.88
C ASP A 84 -11.88 16.55 7.30
N GLU A 85 -12.14 17.86 7.46
CA GLU A 85 -13.39 18.48 6.98
C GLU A 85 -13.58 18.31 5.46
N ARG A 86 -12.48 18.42 4.70
CA ARG A 86 -12.50 18.29 3.24
C ARG A 86 -12.83 16.86 2.82
N MET A 87 -12.18 15.88 3.42
CA MET A 87 -12.43 14.46 3.17
C MET A 87 -13.82 14.04 3.64
N GLU A 88 -14.32 14.58 4.76
CA GLU A 88 -15.68 14.31 5.23
C GLU A 88 -16.74 14.80 4.23
N GLN A 89 -16.58 16.00 3.68
CA GLN A 89 -17.46 16.53 2.63
C GLN A 89 -17.40 15.70 1.34
N TRP A 90 -16.20 15.24 0.97
CA TRP A 90 -16.01 14.34 -0.17
C TRP A 90 -16.73 13.01 0.07
N LEU A 91 -16.49 12.35 1.21
CA LEU A 91 -17.08 11.05 1.58
C LEU A 91 -18.61 11.10 1.60
N LEU A 92 -19.21 12.18 2.12
CA LEU A 92 -20.66 12.36 2.13
C LEU A 92 -21.25 12.26 0.71
N THR A 93 -20.63 12.93 -0.26
CA THR A 93 -21.11 12.96 -1.65
C THR A 93 -20.76 11.64 -2.36
N ALA A 94 -19.53 11.17 -2.22
CA ALA A 94 -19.01 9.98 -2.88
C ALA A 94 -19.78 8.71 -2.48
N ARG A 95 -20.12 8.54 -1.20
CA ARG A 95 -20.93 7.40 -0.73
C ARG A 95 -22.32 7.36 -1.37
N ARG A 96 -22.96 8.53 -1.55
CA ARG A 96 -24.27 8.64 -2.24
C ARG A 96 -24.15 8.21 -3.70
N LEU A 97 -23.13 8.69 -4.41
CA LEU A 97 -22.88 8.34 -5.82
C LEU A 97 -22.59 6.85 -5.98
N ALA A 98 -21.80 6.26 -5.08
CA ALA A 98 -21.49 4.84 -5.13
C ALA A 98 -22.74 3.96 -4.87
N ALA A 99 -23.60 4.36 -3.93
CA ALA A 99 -24.87 3.67 -3.71
C ALA A 99 -25.81 3.77 -4.93
N GLU A 100 -25.78 4.89 -5.66
CA GLU A 100 -26.51 5.04 -6.91
C GLU A 100 -25.95 4.13 -8.02
N LEU A 101 -24.62 4.09 -8.16
CA LEU A 101 -23.92 3.25 -9.12
C LEU A 101 -24.15 1.76 -8.86
N ALA A 102 -24.12 1.33 -7.60
CA ALA A 102 -24.34 -0.06 -7.20
C ALA A 102 -25.75 -0.56 -7.59
N ARG A 103 -26.76 0.33 -7.63
CA ARG A 103 -28.13 -0.04 -8.08
C ARG A 103 -28.20 -0.34 -9.58
N LEU A 104 -27.21 0.09 -10.37
CA LEU A 104 -27.16 -0.14 -11.81
C LEU A 104 -26.51 -1.49 -12.18
N ARG A 105 -26.05 -2.28 -11.20
CA ARG A 105 -25.34 -3.55 -11.43
C ARG A 105 -26.06 -4.55 -12.32
N ASP A 106 -27.39 -4.59 -12.24
CA ASP A 106 -28.24 -5.54 -12.95
C ASP A 106 -28.94 -4.93 -14.17
N ALA A 107 -28.69 -3.64 -14.47
CA ALA A 107 -29.41 -2.90 -15.50
C ALA A 107 -29.06 -3.34 -16.94
N GLY A 108 -27.95 -4.05 -17.11
CA GLY A 108 -27.37 -4.41 -18.40
C GLY A 108 -26.62 -3.23 -19.02
N TYR A 109 -25.34 -3.43 -19.36
CA TYR A 109 -24.51 -2.44 -20.04
C TYR A 109 -24.15 -2.96 -21.42
N SER A 110 -24.37 -2.14 -22.44
CA SER A 110 -23.90 -2.40 -23.79
C SER A 110 -23.76 -1.07 -24.52
N ARG A 111 -22.52 -0.60 -24.67
CA ARG A 111 -22.19 0.48 -25.57
C ARG A 111 -21.71 -0.13 -26.89
N HIS A 112 -22.43 0.13 -27.96
CA HIS A 112 -21.98 -0.27 -29.29
C HIS A 112 -21.09 0.84 -29.86
N ILE A 113 -19.83 0.52 -30.11
CA ILE A 113 -18.91 1.36 -30.88
C ILE A 113 -18.87 0.77 -32.28
N ASP A 114 -19.35 1.52 -33.27
CA ASP A 114 -19.38 1.06 -34.66
C ASP A 114 -17.98 1.17 -35.28
N PRO A 115 -17.35 0.05 -35.69
CA PRO A 115 -16.04 0.07 -36.34
C PRO A 115 -16.03 0.87 -37.64
N GLU A 116 -17.18 1.06 -38.29
CA GLU A 116 -17.32 1.84 -39.52
C GLU A 116 -17.25 3.36 -39.27
N GLU A 117 -17.38 3.82 -38.03
CA GLU A 117 -17.10 5.21 -37.65
C GLU A 117 -15.59 5.53 -37.60
N GLY A 118 -14.74 4.48 -37.60
CA GLY A 118 -13.28 4.54 -37.56
C GLY A 118 -12.71 4.63 -36.14
N VAL A 119 -11.43 5.01 -35.99
CA VAL A 119 -10.69 5.05 -34.70
C VAL A 119 -11.13 6.24 -33.80
N VAL A 120 -12.26 6.88 -34.11
CA VAL A 120 -12.66 8.21 -33.62
C VAL A 120 -13.06 8.21 -32.13
N VAL A 121 -13.38 7.06 -31.53
CA VAL A 121 -13.77 7.01 -30.11
C VAL A 121 -12.53 7.01 -29.21
N GLY A 122 -11.88 8.17 -29.08
CA GLY A 122 -10.75 8.35 -28.17
C GLY A 122 -11.10 8.03 -26.71
N GLN A 123 -10.09 7.79 -25.87
CA GLN A 123 -10.22 7.40 -24.44
C GLN A 123 -11.05 8.34 -23.53
N ILE A 124 -11.56 9.46 -24.06
CA ILE A 124 -12.33 10.46 -23.32
C ILE A 124 -13.64 9.86 -22.79
N HIS A 125 -14.33 9.03 -23.58
CA HIS A 125 -15.59 8.40 -23.17
C HIS A 125 -15.44 7.43 -21.98
N LEU A 126 -14.22 6.95 -21.71
CA LEU A 126 -13.90 6.07 -20.58
C LEU A 126 -13.48 6.85 -19.33
N ALA A 127 -13.27 8.17 -19.44
CA ALA A 127 -12.87 8.99 -18.30
C ALA A 127 -13.85 8.90 -17.12
N PRO A 128 -15.18 8.91 -17.31
CA PRO A 128 -16.14 8.71 -16.23
C PRO A 128 -15.98 7.37 -15.51
N MET A 129 -15.81 6.26 -16.25
CA MET A 129 -15.64 4.93 -15.65
C MET A 129 -14.33 4.81 -14.86
N ARG A 130 -13.24 5.38 -15.38
CA ARG A 130 -11.94 5.40 -14.67
C ARG A 130 -12.02 6.23 -13.39
N ALA A 131 -12.68 7.38 -13.42
CA ALA A 131 -12.91 8.21 -12.25
C ALA A 131 -13.74 7.45 -11.20
N ALA A 132 -14.86 6.86 -11.60
CA ALA A 132 -15.69 6.04 -10.70
C ALA A 132 -14.88 4.89 -10.07
N ALA A 133 -14.10 4.15 -10.85
CA ALA A 133 -13.28 3.06 -10.32
C ALA A 133 -12.25 3.52 -9.28
N HIS A 134 -11.61 4.67 -9.52
CA HIS A 134 -10.66 5.27 -8.59
C HIS A 134 -11.36 5.68 -7.27
N SER A 135 -12.46 6.42 -7.34
CA SER A 135 -13.21 6.83 -6.15
C SER A 135 -13.79 5.63 -5.40
N LEU A 136 -14.25 4.59 -6.11
CA LEU A 136 -14.73 3.34 -5.48
C LEU A 136 -13.64 2.64 -4.68
N ALA A 137 -12.36 2.69 -5.10
CA ALA A 137 -11.26 2.07 -4.34
C ALA A 137 -11.10 2.71 -2.96
N VAL A 138 -11.17 4.05 -2.90
CA VAL A 138 -11.16 4.80 -1.63
C VAL A 138 -12.39 4.44 -0.79
N LEU A 139 -13.57 4.31 -1.41
CA LEU A 139 -14.80 3.96 -0.71
C LEU A 139 -14.83 2.52 -0.18
N VAL A 140 -14.16 1.57 -0.85
CA VAL A 140 -13.98 0.20 -0.35
C VAL A 140 -13.21 0.23 0.97
N GLN A 141 -12.13 1.02 1.04
CA GLN A 141 -11.37 1.20 2.28
C GLN A 141 -12.18 1.95 3.35
N ASP A 142 -12.96 2.96 2.97
CA ASP A 142 -13.89 3.64 3.89
C ASP A 142 -14.89 2.66 4.52
N ALA A 143 -15.51 1.79 3.71
CA ALA A 143 -16.43 0.78 4.21
C ALA A 143 -15.75 -0.18 5.18
N ALA A 144 -14.50 -0.58 4.92
CA ALA A 144 -13.69 -1.36 5.83
C ALA A 144 -13.39 -0.63 7.15
N ILE A 145 -12.99 0.64 7.09
CA ILE A 145 -12.73 1.49 8.27
C ILE A 145 -13.98 1.61 9.16
N ARG A 146 -15.17 1.74 8.54
CA ARG A 146 -16.46 1.81 9.22
C ARG A 146 -17.00 0.46 9.69
N GLY A 147 -16.38 -0.67 9.32
CA GLY A 147 -16.90 -2.02 9.59
C GLY A 147 -18.19 -2.34 8.82
N ASP A 148 -18.46 -1.64 7.71
CA ASP A 148 -19.66 -1.78 6.90
C ASP A 148 -19.45 -2.82 5.80
N ARG A 149 -19.59 -4.10 6.18
CA ARG A 149 -19.31 -5.24 5.31
C ARG A 149 -20.22 -5.30 4.08
N ASP A 150 -21.49 -4.96 4.22
CA ASP A 150 -22.46 -4.99 3.12
C ASP A 150 -22.10 -3.94 2.06
N ALA A 151 -21.76 -2.72 2.50
CA ALA A 151 -21.28 -1.69 1.57
C ALA A 151 -19.96 -2.09 0.92
N LEU A 152 -19.01 -2.66 1.68
CA LEU A 152 -17.73 -3.13 1.15
C LEU A 152 -17.92 -4.13 0.01
N LEU A 153 -18.73 -5.16 0.21
CA LEU A 153 -18.99 -6.18 -0.80
C LEU A 153 -19.72 -5.62 -2.02
N ALA A 154 -20.70 -4.72 -1.81
CA ALA A 154 -21.40 -4.05 -2.89
C ALA A 154 -20.47 -3.16 -3.74
N LEU A 155 -19.52 -2.47 -3.11
CA LEU A 155 -18.53 -1.63 -3.79
C LEU A 155 -17.54 -2.48 -4.62
N LEU A 156 -17.03 -3.59 -4.06
CA LEU A 156 -16.19 -4.54 -4.79
C LEU A 156 -16.94 -5.16 -5.99
N GLU A 157 -18.20 -5.54 -5.81
CA GLU A 157 -19.05 -6.02 -6.91
C GLU A 157 -19.23 -4.94 -7.99
N THR A 158 -19.40 -3.68 -7.59
CA THR A 158 -19.55 -2.53 -8.49
C THR A 158 -18.25 -2.28 -9.28
N GLN A 159 -17.08 -2.41 -8.67
CA GLN A 159 -15.80 -2.35 -9.39
C GLN A 159 -15.72 -3.43 -10.47
N LEU A 160 -16.07 -4.68 -10.14
CA LEU A 160 -16.11 -5.79 -11.11
C LEU A 160 -17.18 -5.64 -12.19
N MET A 161 -18.29 -4.96 -11.89
CA MET A 161 -19.25 -4.53 -12.91
C MET A 161 -18.60 -3.54 -13.89
N LEU A 162 -17.87 -2.52 -13.42
CA LEU A 162 -17.17 -1.57 -14.29
C LEU A 162 -16.12 -2.27 -15.18
N VAL A 163 -15.37 -3.24 -14.64
CA VAL A 163 -14.43 -4.05 -15.43
C VAL A 163 -15.14 -4.74 -16.59
N ARG A 164 -16.24 -5.44 -16.32
CA ARG A 164 -17.01 -6.18 -17.34
C ARG A 164 -17.62 -5.25 -18.38
N ASN A 165 -18.16 -4.11 -17.92
CA ASN A 165 -18.76 -3.12 -18.81
C ASN A 165 -17.71 -2.56 -19.77
N ALA A 166 -16.52 -2.18 -19.28
CA ALA A 166 -15.42 -1.71 -20.12
C ALA A 166 -14.91 -2.80 -21.08
N ALA A 167 -14.76 -4.04 -20.61
CA ALA A 167 -14.33 -5.17 -21.44
C ALA A 167 -15.34 -5.50 -22.58
N SER A 168 -16.62 -5.18 -22.39
CA SER A 168 -17.68 -5.50 -23.37
C SER A 168 -17.75 -4.55 -24.58
N GLU A 169 -17.12 -3.37 -24.51
CA GLU A 169 -17.21 -2.36 -25.58
C GLU A 169 -16.39 -2.70 -26.83
N SER A 170 -15.57 -3.77 -26.76
CA SER A 170 -14.89 -4.35 -27.91
C SER A 170 -13.91 -3.41 -28.64
N THR A 171 -13.27 -2.49 -27.91
CA THR A 171 -12.13 -1.67 -28.38
C THR A 171 -10.91 -1.91 -27.50
N LEU A 172 -9.70 -1.66 -28.01
CA LEU A 172 -8.48 -1.84 -27.21
C LEU A 172 -8.41 -0.78 -26.11
N ALA A 173 -8.88 0.44 -26.38
CA ALA A 173 -9.00 1.48 -25.36
C ALA A 173 -9.86 1.02 -24.16
N SER A 174 -11.01 0.40 -24.42
CA SER A 174 -11.91 -0.08 -23.36
C SER A 174 -11.34 -1.33 -22.66
N SER A 175 -10.62 -2.20 -23.38
CA SER A 175 -9.91 -3.35 -22.79
C SER A 175 -8.78 -2.89 -21.85
N LEU A 176 -8.01 -1.87 -22.24
CA LEU A 176 -6.99 -1.26 -21.38
C LEU A 176 -7.59 -0.60 -20.13
N ALA A 177 -8.74 0.07 -20.29
CA ALA A 177 -9.46 0.60 -19.14
C ALA A 177 -9.97 -0.52 -18.22
N ALA A 178 -10.48 -1.63 -18.76
CA ALA A 178 -10.88 -2.80 -17.99
C ALA A 178 -9.71 -3.39 -17.18
N ILE A 179 -8.53 -3.53 -17.79
CA ILE A 179 -7.29 -3.95 -17.12
C ILE A 179 -6.94 -3.00 -15.97
N ALA A 180 -6.96 -1.68 -16.20
CA ALA A 180 -6.65 -0.69 -15.16
C ALA A 180 -7.66 -0.68 -14.00
N ILE A 181 -8.94 -0.89 -14.30
CA ILE A 181 -9.99 -1.01 -13.27
C ILE A 181 -9.82 -2.33 -12.50
N ALA A 182 -9.47 -3.43 -13.16
CA ALA A 182 -9.19 -4.71 -12.51
C ALA A 182 -7.96 -4.63 -11.60
N GLU A 183 -6.90 -3.94 -12.02
CA GLU A 183 -5.73 -3.65 -11.18
C GLU A 183 -6.13 -2.86 -9.92
N THR A 184 -7.04 -1.89 -10.06
CA THR A 184 -7.58 -1.13 -8.93
C THR A 184 -8.35 -2.01 -7.95
N HIS A 185 -9.16 -2.97 -8.45
CA HIS A 185 -9.85 -3.97 -7.63
C HIS A 185 -8.87 -4.89 -6.88
N VAL A 186 -7.84 -5.39 -7.58
CA VAL A 186 -6.81 -6.23 -6.99
C VAL A 186 -6.09 -5.50 -5.87
N ARG A 187 -5.68 -4.24 -6.09
CA ARG A 187 -5.05 -3.40 -5.07
C ARG A 187 -5.97 -3.20 -3.86
N ALA A 188 -7.25 -2.87 -4.09
CA ALA A 188 -8.21 -2.68 -3.01
C ALA A 188 -8.33 -3.94 -2.14
N VAL A 189 -8.39 -5.14 -2.74
CA VAL A 189 -8.42 -6.40 -1.98
C VAL A 189 -7.11 -6.67 -1.23
N SER A 190 -5.93 -6.34 -1.79
CA SER A 190 -4.66 -6.44 -1.05
C SER A 190 -4.67 -5.56 0.19
N GLU A 191 -5.09 -4.31 0.06
CA GLU A 191 -5.18 -3.37 1.18
C GLU A 191 -6.19 -3.84 2.24
N LEU A 192 -7.31 -4.47 1.83
CA LEU A 192 -8.27 -5.07 2.77
C LEU A 192 -7.69 -6.26 3.55
N LEU A 193 -6.88 -7.11 2.88
CA LEU A 193 -6.14 -8.19 3.53
C LEU A 193 -5.11 -7.63 4.53
N GLU A 194 -4.41 -6.56 4.16
CA GLU A 194 -3.45 -5.86 5.03
C GLU A 194 -4.13 -5.17 6.22
N ARG A 195 -5.36 -4.68 6.08
CA ARG A 195 -6.14 -4.18 7.22
C ARG A 195 -6.72 -5.27 8.12
N GLY A 196 -6.68 -6.53 7.69
CA GLY A 196 -7.41 -7.62 8.35
C GLY A 196 -8.93 -7.44 8.30
N ALA A 197 -9.45 -6.71 7.31
CA ALA A 197 -10.88 -6.39 7.18
C ALA A 197 -11.70 -7.52 6.53
N ILE A 198 -11.04 -8.59 6.06
CA ILE A 198 -11.67 -9.74 5.40
C ILE A 198 -11.77 -10.90 6.38
N ASP A 199 -12.99 -11.15 6.86
CA ASP A 199 -13.35 -12.36 7.59
C ASP A 199 -13.61 -13.55 6.65
N ALA A 200 -13.88 -14.74 7.20
CA ALA A 200 -14.08 -15.96 6.42
C ALA A 200 -15.24 -15.86 5.41
N ASP A 201 -16.34 -15.24 5.82
CA ASP A 201 -17.51 -15.11 4.95
C ASP A 201 -17.26 -14.04 3.87
N ALA A 202 -16.59 -12.93 4.18
CA ALA A 202 -16.20 -11.90 3.22
C ALA A 202 -15.21 -12.49 2.21
N ALA A 203 -14.27 -13.32 2.64
CA ALA A 203 -13.36 -14.04 1.75
C ALA A 203 -14.14 -14.94 0.77
N THR A 204 -15.11 -15.70 1.28
CA THR A 204 -16.02 -16.52 0.45
C THR A 204 -16.79 -15.68 -0.56
N ALA A 205 -17.32 -14.54 -0.13
CA ALA A 205 -18.06 -13.62 -1.00
C ALA A 205 -17.15 -13.03 -2.09
N ILE A 206 -15.94 -12.57 -1.75
CA ILE A 206 -14.98 -12.00 -2.71
C ILE A 206 -14.57 -13.05 -3.75
N LEU A 207 -14.31 -14.29 -3.33
CA LEU A 207 -14.03 -15.40 -4.26
C LEU A 207 -15.20 -15.64 -5.22
N ALA A 208 -16.44 -15.63 -4.72
CA ALA A 208 -17.63 -15.78 -5.54
C ALA A 208 -17.81 -14.61 -6.53
N LEU A 209 -17.56 -13.38 -6.10
CA LEU A 209 -17.64 -12.17 -6.91
C LEU A 209 -16.67 -12.19 -8.09
N ARG A 210 -15.49 -12.82 -7.93
CA ARG A 210 -14.44 -12.88 -8.97
C ARG A 210 -14.67 -13.94 -10.06
N LYS A 211 -15.52 -14.94 -9.82
CA LYS A 211 -15.79 -16.02 -10.80
C LYS A 211 -16.12 -15.54 -12.23
N PRO A 212 -16.86 -14.44 -12.44
CA PRO A 212 -17.10 -13.93 -13.79
C PRO A 212 -15.83 -13.48 -14.53
N LEU A 213 -14.79 -13.04 -13.83
CA LEU A 213 -13.52 -12.63 -14.46
C LEU A 213 -12.79 -13.81 -15.13
N GLU A 214 -12.95 -15.02 -14.61
CA GLU A 214 -12.38 -16.24 -15.21
C GLU A 214 -12.89 -16.49 -16.65
N ARG A 215 -14.02 -15.86 -17.02
CA ARG A 215 -14.62 -15.96 -18.36
C ARG A 215 -14.11 -14.91 -19.35
N ILE A 216 -13.39 -13.89 -18.86
CA ILE A 216 -12.81 -12.80 -19.66
C ILE A 216 -11.34 -12.60 -19.31
N PRO A 217 -10.49 -13.64 -19.44
CA PRO A 217 -9.09 -13.59 -18.99
C PRO A 217 -8.25 -12.53 -19.73
N ASP A 218 -8.63 -12.19 -20.95
CA ASP A 218 -7.99 -11.16 -21.78
C ASP A 218 -8.67 -9.78 -21.66
N TYR A 219 -9.72 -9.65 -20.82
CA TYR A 219 -10.53 -8.44 -20.65
C TYR A 219 -11.08 -7.88 -21.98
N GLY A 220 -11.32 -8.74 -22.97
CA GLY A 220 -11.82 -8.37 -24.29
C GLY A 220 -10.75 -7.93 -25.29
N ALA A 221 -9.46 -7.95 -24.91
CA ALA A 221 -8.37 -7.44 -25.74
C ALA A 221 -8.20 -8.21 -27.06
N ALA A 222 -8.38 -9.53 -27.08
CA ALA A 222 -8.25 -10.30 -28.32
C ALA A 222 -9.34 -9.94 -29.33
N THR A 223 -10.60 -9.92 -28.87
CA THR A 223 -11.75 -9.53 -29.71
C THR A 223 -11.64 -8.09 -30.18
N ALA A 224 -11.20 -7.19 -29.31
CA ALA A 224 -10.98 -5.80 -29.65
C ALA A 224 -9.89 -5.60 -30.71
N ALA A 225 -8.79 -6.35 -30.65
CA ALA A 225 -7.74 -6.29 -31.67
C ALA A 225 -8.23 -6.73 -33.05
N GLU A 226 -9.04 -7.78 -33.11
CA GLU A 226 -9.66 -8.25 -34.35
C GLU A 226 -10.57 -7.17 -34.97
N LEU A 227 -11.40 -6.52 -34.15
CA LEU A 227 -12.32 -5.47 -34.60
C LEU A 227 -11.61 -4.17 -34.96
N GLU A 228 -10.54 -3.80 -34.27
CA GLU A 228 -9.74 -2.61 -34.60
C GLU A 228 -9.05 -2.70 -35.95
N THR A 229 -8.80 -3.90 -36.47
CA THR A 229 -8.31 -4.09 -37.84
C THR A 229 -9.25 -3.39 -38.83
N ARG A 230 -10.57 -3.58 -38.64
CA ARG A 230 -11.58 -2.97 -39.50
C ARG A 230 -11.62 -1.44 -39.36
N ALA A 231 -11.52 -0.93 -38.13
CA ALA A 231 -11.51 0.50 -37.87
C ALA A 231 -10.29 1.18 -38.49
N ILE A 232 -9.11 0.55 -38.41
CA ILE A 232 -7.88 1.05 -39.05
C ILE A 232 -8.02 1.01 -40.57
N GLU A 233 -8.56 -0.05 -41.16
CA GLU A 233 -8.81 -0.12 -42.60
C GLU A 233 -9.70 1.02 -43.10
N VAL A 234 -10.79 1.32 -42.38
CA VAL A 234 -11.71 2.42 -42.71
C VAL A 234 -11.00 3.77 -42.62
N GLU A 235 -10.20 4.01 -41.57
CA GLU A 235 -9.42 5.25 -41.45
C GLU A 235 -8.33 5.36 -42.51
N MET A 236 -7.66 4.27 -42.87
CA MET A 236 -6.68 4.29 -43.96
C MET A 236 -7.36 4.56 -45.31
N ASP A 237 -8.55 4.00 -45.55
CA ASP A 237 -9.34 4.30 -46.76
C ASP A 237 -9.82 5.76 -46.79
N ARG A 238 -10.16 6.35 -45.63
CA ARG A 238 -10.48 7.78 -45.50
C ARG A 238 -9.26 8.63 -45.82
N LEU A 239 -8.11 8.35 -45.19
CA LEU A 239 -6.85 9.07 -45.42
C LEU A 239 -6.40 8.97 -46.88
N PHE A 240 -6.53 7.80 -47.50
CA PHE A 240 -6.17 7.59 -48.90
C PHE A 240 -6.99 8.49 -49.85
N ARG A 241 -8.27 8.72 -49.54
CA ARG A 241 -9.16 9.60 -50.33
C ARG A 241 -8.94 11.09 -50.06
N THR A 242 -8.30 11.45 -48.95
CA THR A 242 -7.94 12.84 -48.63
C THR A 242 -6.75 13.29 -49.50
N PRO A 243 -6.77 14.50 -50.09
CA PRO A 243 -5.63 15.08 -50.78
C PRO A 243 -4.36 15.10 -49.90
N LEU A 244 -3.20 14.80 -50.50
CA LEU A 244 -1.95 14.58 -49.75
C LEU A 244 -1.56 15.77 -48.85
N ASP A 245 -1.80 16.99 -49.32
CA ASP A 245 -1.54 18.25 -48.61
C ASP A 245 -2.50 18.50 -47.42
N GLU A 246 -3.67 17.85 -47.42
CA GLU A 246 -4.66 17.95 -46.35
C GLU A 246 -4.54 16.82 -45.30
N ARG A 247 -3.86 15.71 -45.63
CA ARG A 247 -3.76 14.53 -44.74
C ARG A 247 -3.15 14.84 -43.37
N ALA A 248 -2.17 15.73 -43.30
CA ALA A 248 -1.54 16.10 -42.03
C ALA A 248 -2.53 16.76 -41.05
N ALA A 249 -3.49 17.54 -41.56
CA ALA A 249 -4.53 18.16 -40.73
C ALA A 249 -5.54 17.13 -40.20
N VAL A 250 -5.87 16.11 -41.01
CA VAL A 250 -6.74 14.99 -40.59
C VAL A 250 -6.07 14.15 -39.51
N VAL A 251 -4.77 13.84 -39.69
CA VAL A 251 -3.99 13.03 -38.73
C VAL A 251 -3.66 13.80 -37.45
N ALA A 252 -3.60 15.13 -37.46
CA ALA A 252 -3.41 15.93 -36.23
C ALA A 252 -4.49 15.65 -35.17
N GLY A 253 -5.71 15.26 -35.58
CA GLY A 253 -6.77 14.81 -34.68
C GLY A 253 -6.51 13.48 -33.98
N LEU A 254 -5.63 12.63 -34.54
CA LEU A 254 -5.24 11.32 -34.00
C LEU A 254 -4.12 11.39 -32.96
N ARG A 255 -3.62 12.60 -32.65
CA ARG A 255 -2.57 12.86 -31.64
C ARG A 255 -1.29 12.02 -31.81
N ILE A 256 -0.88 11.78 -33.06
CA ILE A 256 0.36 11.04 -33.32
C ILE A 256 1.56 11.87 -32.84
N PRO A 257 2.38 11.37 -31.90
CA PRO A 257 3.44 12.16 -31.27
C PRO A 257 4.70 12.29 -32.13
N VAL A 258 4.77 11.59 -33.26
CA VAL A 258 5.96 11.50 -34.12
C VAL A 258 5.59 11.90 -35.56
N PRO A 259 6.47 12.58 -36.31
CA PRO A 259 6.24 12.82 -37.74
C PRO A 259 6.11 11.50 -38.49
N VAL A 260 5.00 11.30 -39.21
CA VAL A 260 4.74 10.10 -40.00
C VAL A 260 4.61 10.47 -41.47
N ARG A 261 5.14 9.61 -42.36
CA ARG A 261 4.91 9.74 -43.80
C ARG A 261 3.46 9.38 -44.13
N LEU A 262 2.77 10.26 -44.85
CA LEU A 262 1.35 10.10 -45.23
C LEU A 262 1.16 9.98 -46.75
N ASP A 263 2.22 9.62 -47.47
CA ASP A 263 2.13 9.31 -48.90
C ASP A 263 1.28 8.05 -49.16
N ASP A 264 0.78 7.90 -50.39
CA ASP A 264 -0.12 6.79 -50.76
C ASP A 264 0.50 5.42 -50.44
N HIS A 265 1.81 5.28 -50.58
CA HIS A 265 2.51 4.04 -50.28
C HIS A 265 2.50 3.73 -48.78
N ALA A 266 2.73 4.72 -47.92
CA ALA A 266 2.65 4.56 -46.47
C ALA A 266 1.25 4.17 -46.00
N VAL A 267 0.20 4.83 -46.53
CA VAL A 267 -1.21 4.54 -46.19
C VAL A 267 -1.62 3.13 -46.63
N LEU A 268 -1.27 2.72 -47.85
CA LEU A 268 -1.57 1.38 -48.36
C LEU A 268 -0.80 0.29 -47.61
N THR A 269 0.45 0.55 -47.22
CA THR A 269 1.26 -0.37 -46.41
C THR A 269 0.62 -0.59 -45.04
N ALA A 270 0.25 0.49 -44.35
CA ALA A 270 -0.40 0.42 -43.04
C ALA A 270 -1.74 -0.31 -43.10
N ARG A 271 -2.54 -0.05 -44.14
CA ARG A 271 -3.80 -0.76 -44.38
C ARG A 271 -3.57 -2.28 -44.43
N HIS A 272 -2.67 -2.75 -45.29
CA HIS A 272 -2.41 -4.18 -45.44
C HIS A 272 -1.75 -4.82 -44.21
N ALA A 273 -0.81 -4.10 -43.59
CA ALA A 273 -0.04 -4.60 -42.46
C ALA A 273 -0.84 -4.63 -41.14
N SER A 274 -1.92 -3.85 -41.03
CA SER A 274 -2.72 -3.74 -39.80
C SER A 274 -3.31 -5.08 -39.37
N GLY A 275 -3.88 -5.84 -40.31
CA GLY A 275 -4.42 -7.17 -40.04
C GLY A 275 -3.36 -8.18 -39.60
N LEU A 276 -2.13 -8.10 -40.14
CA LEU A 276 -1.03 -8.98 -39.72
C LEU A 276 -0.58 -8.67 -38.29
N TYR A 277 -0.42 -7.39 -37.96
CA TYR A 277 -0.01 -6.97 -36.63
C TYR A 277 -1.09 -7.31 -35.59
N LEU A 278 -2.34 -6.90 -35.83
CA LEU A 278 -3.42 -7.06 -34.85
C LEU A 278 -3.86 -8.51 -34.68
N ALA A 279 -3.81 -9.35 -35.72
CA ALA A 279 -4.02 -10.79 -35.56
C ALA A 279 -2.92 -11.42 -34.70
N SER A 280 -1.65 -11.06 -34.95
CA SER A 280 -0.53 -11.54 -34.12
C SER A 280 -0.69 -11.07 -32.66
N PHE A 281 -1.09 -9.82 -32.45
CA PHE A 281 -1.35 -9.28 -31.12
C PHE A 281 -2.53 -10.00 -30.44
N ALA A 282 -3.63 -10.25 -31.14
CA ALA A 282 -4.79 -10.99 -30.63
C ALA A 282 -4.40 -12.41 -30.18
N GLU A 283 -3.59 -13.11 -30.97
CA GLU A 283 -3.05 -14.43 -30.61
C GLU A 283 -2.20 -14.39 -29.34
N LEU A 284 -1.38 -13.33 -29.17
CA LEU A 284 -0.55 -13.17 -27.98
C LEU A 284 -1.40 -12.92 -26.73
N VAL A 285 -2.37 -12.01 -26.78
CA VAL A 285 -3.19 -11.71 -25.59
C VAL A 285 -4.17 -12.84 -25.23
N ALA A 286 -4.53 -13.69 -26.19
CA ALA A 286 -5.33 -14.89 -25.93
C ALA A 286 -4.50 -16.07 -25.37
N ALA A 287 -3.17 -16.02 -25.49
CA ALA A 287 -2.28 -17.09 -25.04
C ALA A 287 -2.16 -17.12 -23.51
N ARG A 288 -2.09 -18.33 -22.94
CA ARG A 288 -2.01 -18.54 -21.48
C ARG A 288 -0.59 -18.79 -20.94
N ASP A 289 0.38 -19.04 -21.82
CA ASP A 289 1.77 -19.28 -21.42
C ASP A 289 2.54 -17.96 -21.39
N SER A 290 2.85 -17.46 -20.18
CA SER A 290 3.49 -16.15 -20.02
C SER A 290 4.91 -16.06 -20.59
N ARG A 291 5.67 -17.17 -20.61
CA ARG A 291 7.08 -17.15 -21.03
C ARG A 291 7.21 -17.19 -22.55
N GLU A 292 6.46 -18.07 -23.20
CA GLU A 292 6.46 -18.18 -24.66
C GLU A 292 5.84 -16.94 -25.30
N THR A 293 4.76 -16.43 -24.72
CA THR A 293 4.03 -15.24 -25.21
C THR A 293 4.90 -13.99 -25.11
N ARG A 294 5.65 -13.80 -24.01
CA ARG A 294 6.56 -12.65 -23.87
C ARG A 294 7.64 -12.64 -24.93
N ALA A 295 8.25 -13.79 -25.26
CA ALA A 295 9.28 -13.85 -26.30
C ALA A 295 8.72 -13.47 -27.69
N LYS A 296 7.53 -13.96 -28.04
CA LYS A 296 6.86 -13.61 -29.29
C LYS A 296 6.40 -12.14 -29.32
N ALA A 297 6.04 -11.57 -28.18
CA ALA A 297 5.71 -10.15 -28.08
C ALA A 297 6.93 -9.24 -28.28
N VAL A 298 8.10 -9.61 -27.74
CA VAL A 298 9.37 -8.90 -28.02
C VAL A 298 9.69 -8.95 -29.52
N ASP A 299 9.49 -10.10 -30.17
CA ASP A 299 9.67 -10.22 -31.62
C ASP A 299 8.70 -9.32 -32.39
N LEU A 300 7.40 -9.35 -32.06
CA LEU A 300 6.37 -8.53 -32.69
C LEU A 300 6.66 -7.02 -32.55
N GLU A 301 7.04 -6.56 -31.37
CA GLU A 301 7.45 -5.17 -31.14
C GLU A 301 8.75 -4.81 -31.84
N GLY A 302 9.71 -5.74 -31.88
CA GLY A 302 10.95 -5.59 -32.64
C GLY A 302 10.65 -5.31 -34.11
N ARG A 303 9.79 -6.12 -34.72
CA ARG A 303 9.33 -5.98 -36.10
C ARG A 303 8.58 -4.66 -36.33
N LEU A 304 7.73 -4.25 -35.40
CA LEU A 304 7.06 -2.93 -35.43
C LEU A 304 8.05 -1.77 -35.37
N SER A 305 9.03 -1.83 -34.46
CA SER A 305 10.04 -0.78 -34.28
C SER A 305 10.96 -0.63 -35.51
N MET A 306 11.27 -1.73 -36.18
CA MET A 306 12.02 -1.78 -37.45
C MET A 306 11.21 -1.28 -38.65
N GLY A 307 9.90 -1.01 -38.47
CA GLY A 307 9.02 -0.49 -39.52
C GLY A 307 8.49 -1.56 -40.48
N GLU A 308 8.54 -2.85 -40.10
CA GLU A 308 8.04 -3.96 -40.94
C GLU A 308 6.55 -3.80 -41.32
N PHE A 309 5.78 -3.18 -40.43
CA PHE A 309 4.35 -2.89 -40.63
C PHE A 309 4.07 -1.47 -41.15
N GLY A 310 5.11 -0.70 -41.49
CA GLY A 310 5.01 0.69 -41.96
C GLY A 310 4.99 1.75 -40.85
N GLU A 311 5.35 2.99 -41.22
CA GLU A 311 5.54 4.11 -40.28
C GLU A 311 4.25 4.54 -39.57
N ILE A 312 3.09 4.40 -40.20
CA ILE A 312 1.79 4.74 -39.59
C ILE A 312 1.46 3.78 -38.46
N LEU A 313 1.60 2.46 -38.66
CA LEU A 313 1.37 1.48 -37.59
C LEU A 313 2.42 1.58 -36.51
N LYS A 314 3.68 1.88 -36.83
CA LYS A 314 4.70 2.14 -35.81
C LYS A 314 4.29 3.25 -34.82
N ALA A 315 3.48 4.20 -35.27
CA ALA A 315 3.02 5.32 -34.45
C ALA A 315 1.64 5.10 -33.80
N LEU A 316 0.78 4.25 -34.38
CA LEU A 316 -0.60 4.04 -33.95
C LEU A 316 -0.85 2.70 -33.26
N ALA A 317 -0.04 1.68 -33.54
CA ALA A 317 -0.26 0.34 -33.03
C ALA A 317 -0.07 0.30 -31.50
N PRO A 318 -0.94 -0.43 -30.78
CA PRO A 318 -0.78 -0.62 -29.33
C PRO A 318 0.51 -1.39 -29.05
N PRO A 319 1.32 -1.00 -28.06
CA PRO A 319 2.50 -1.78 -27.68
C PRO A 319 2.06 -3.11 -27.05
N ALA A 320 2.59 -4.23 -27.53
CA ALA A 320 2.17 -5.56 -27.10
C ALA A 320 2.66 -5.92 -25.69
N LEU A 321 3.92 -5.59 -25.37
CA LEU A 321 4.58 -5.98 -24.12
C LEU A 321 3.93 -5.36 -22.88
N PRO A 322 3.66 -4.04 -22.80
CA PRO A 322 3.07 -3.44 -21.60
C PRO A 322 1.68 -4.02 -21.29
N ILE A 323 0.91 -4.37 -22.32
CA ILE A 323 -0.44 -4.93 -22.18
C ILE A 323 -0.35 -6.35 -21.63
N LEU A 324 0.50 -7.19 -22.21
CA LEU A 324 0.73 -8.57 -21.76
C LEU A 324 1.31 -8.62 -20.35
N ASP A 325 2.29 -7.77 -20.04
CA ASP A 325 2.85 -7.66 -18.70
C ASP A 325 1.78 -7.19 -17.70
N GLY A 326 0.89 -6.29 -18.10
CA GLY A 326 -0.28 -5.88 -17.31
C GLY A 326 -1.24 -7.04 -17.01
N LEU A 327 -1.63 -7.80 -18.04
CA LEU A 327 -2.51 -8.97 -17.92
C LEU A 327 -1.92 -10.05 -17.00
N HIS A 328 -0.69 -10.49 -17.29
CA HIS A 328 -0.03 -11.53 -16.50
C HIS A 328 0.17 -11.12 -15.04
N ARG A 329 0.46 -9.84 -14.79
CA ARG A 329 0.60 -9.30 -13.44
C ARG A 329 -0.72 -9.38 -12.66
N ILE A 330 -1.83 -8.96 -13.28
CA ILE A 330 -3.16 -9.03 -12.67
C ILE A 330 -3.55 -10.48 -12.39
N ASP A 331 -3.36 -11.38 -13.36
CA ASP A 331 -3.67 -12.81 -13.19
C ASP A 331 -2.86 -13.44 -12.06
N ALA A 332 -1.55 -13.16 -12.00
CA ALA A 332 -0.69 -13.63 -10.93
C ALA A 332 -1.14 -13.10 -9.55
N GLN A 333 -1.52 -11.83 -9.48
CA GLN A 333 -2.02 -11.23 -8.24
C GLN A 333 -3.39 -11.79 -7.82
N ILE A 334 -4.32 -11.99 -8.76
CA ILE A 334 -5.62 -12.62 -8.48
C ILE A 334 -5.42 -14.04 -7.98
N ALA A 335 -4.54 -14.82 -8.59
CA ALA A 335 -4.23 -16.19 -8.18
C ALA A 335 -3.62 -16.24 -6.77
N ALA A 336 -2.61 -15.41 -6.49
CA ALA A 336 -1.99 -15.33 -5.17
C ALA A 336 -2.98 -14.89 -4.07
N GLN A 337 -3.88 -13.94 -4.39
CA GLN A 337 -4.93 -13.54 -3.48
C GLN A 337 -5.99 -14.64 -3.31
N ALA A 338 -6.33 -15.40 -4.35
CA ALA A 338 -7.32 -16.46 -4.26
C ALA A 338 -6.91 -17.56 -3.28
N GLU A 339 -5.62 -17.92 -3.26
CA GLU A 339 -5.06 -18.84 -2.26
C GLU A 339 -5.25 -18.29 -0.84
N THR A 340 -4.84 -17.04 -0.60
CA THR A 340 -4.98 -16.41 0.72
C THR A 340 -6.44 -16.27 1.15
N LEU A 341 -7.35 -15.92 0.22
CA LEU A 341 -8.78 -15.83 0.49
C LEU A 341 -9.40 -17.21 0.75
N ALA A 342 -8.91 -18.27 0.12
CA ALA A 342 -9.37 -19.63 0.41
C ALA A 342 -8.97 -20.06 1.84
N ASP A 343 -7.72 -19.80 2.24
CA ASP A 343 -7.24 -20.07 3.60
C ASP A 343 -8.00 -19.28 4.68
N LEU A 344 -8.47 -18.06 4.35
CA LEU A 344 -9.33 -17.28 5.23
C LEU A 344 -10.76 -17.83 5.27
N ALA A 345 -11.30 -18.22 4.10
CA ALA A 345 -12.65 -18.72 3.96
C ALA A 345 -12.89 -20.04 4.69
N ASP A 346 -11.90 -20.94 4.71
CA ASP A 346 -11.99 -22.20 5.45
C ASP A 346 -11.53 -22.10 6.93
N GLY A 347 -11.00 -20.93 7.33
CA GLY A 347 -10.54 -20.65 8.68
C GLY A 347 -9.16 -21.24 9.01
N SER A 348 -8.40 -21.71 8.03
CA SER A 348 -7.02 -22.19 8.20
C SER A 348 -6.10 -21.11 8.74
N ILE A 349 -6.33 -19.85 8.36
CA ILE A 349 -5.63 -18.69 8.94
C ILE A 349 -6.64 -17.64 9.46
N PRO A 350 -6.35 -16.98 10.59
CA PRO A 350 -7.15 -15.84 11.04
C PRO A 350 -6.81 -14.58 10.23
N PRO A 351 -7.72 -13.58 10.15
CA PRO A 351 -7.45 -12.32 9.46
C PRO A 351 -6.16 -11.61 9.94
N THR A 352 -5.89 -11.67 11.24
CA THR A 352 -4.69 -11.08 11.86
C THR A 352 -3.38 -11.71 11.39
N ALA A 353 -3.38 -12.95 10.87
CA ALA A 353 -2.17 -13.57 10.36
C ALA A 353 -1.66 -12.90 9.07
N ARG A 354 -2.56 -12.28 8.30
CA ARG A 354 -2.25 -11.51 7.10
C ARG A 354 -2.33 -10.01 7.32
N ALA A 355 -3.00 -9.54 8.36
CA ALA A 355 -3.08 -8.11 8.62
C ALA A 355 -1.71 -7.51 8.98
N ASP A 356 -1.61 -6.20 8.80
CA ASP A 356 -0.50 -5.35 9.18
C ASP A 356 -0.84 -4.61 10.47
N ALA A 357 0.02 -4.76 11.48
CA ALA A 357 -0.15 -4.12 12.78
C ALA A 357 -0.18 -2.58 12.67
N GLY A 358 0.51 -1.99 11.69
CA GLY A 358 0.69 -0.56 11.55
C GLY A 358 -0.62 0.20 11.42
N HIS A 359 -1.59 -0.32 10.66
CA HIS A 359 -2.93 0.28 10.55
C HIS A 359 -3.67 0.32 11.89
N PHE A 360 -3.58 -0.75 12.67
CA PHE A 360 -4.22 -0.80 13.99
C PHE A 360 -3.56 0.17 14.98
N TYR A 361 -2.23 0.25 14.95
CA TYR A 361 -1.45 1.13 15.81
C TYR A 361 -1.68 2.60 15.49
N MET A 362 -1.73 2.98 14.22
CA MET A 362 -2.05 4.35 13.79
C MET A 362 -3.43 4.78 14.26
N ARG A 363 -4.45 3.92 14.09
CA ARG A 363 -5.81 4.20 14.57
C ARG A 363 -5.83 4.39 16.09
N ALA A 364 -5.20 3.48 16.84
CA ALA A 364 -5.16 3.56 18.30
C ALA A 364 -4.38 4.79 18.80
N ALA A 365 -3.26 5.12 18.17
CA ALA A 365 -2.44 6.27 18.50
C ALA A 365 -3.25 7.58 18.35
N GLN A 366 -3.99 7.71 17.24
CA GLN A 366 -4.80 8.91 17.02
C GLN A 366 -5.98 9.02 17.99
N ALA A 367 -6.68 7.92 18.25
CA ALA A 367 -7.77 7.91 19.22
C ALA A 367 -7.27 8.32 20.61
N ALA A 368 -6.10 7.80 21.03
CA ALA A 368 -5.45 8.21 22.28
C ALA A 368 -5.07 9.71 22.28
N ALA A 369 -4.54 10.23 21.17
CA ALA A 369 -4.18 11.64 21.06
C ALA A 369 -5.37 12.61 21.11
N ARG A 370 -6.58 12.16 20.72
CA ARG A 370 -7.81 12.97 20.78
C ARG A 370 -8.48 13.01 22.15
N MET A 371 -8.05 12.17 23.09
CA MET A 371 -8.60 12.17 24.44
C MET A 371 -8.41 13.51 25.12
N SER A 372 -9.39 13.95 25.92
CA SER A 372 -9.26 15.21 26.64
C SER A 372 -8.10 15.17 27.64
N ALA A 373 -7.44 16.30 27.87
CA ALA A 373 -6.31 16.36 28.83
C ALA A 373 -6.72 15.85 30.22
N ARG A 374 -7.95 16.16 30.65
CA ARG A 374 -8.53 15.67 31.91
C ARG A 374 -8.62 14.15 31.96
N ASP A 375 -9.09 13.51 30.88
CA ASP A 375 -9.23 12.05 30.83
C ASP A 375 -7.85 11.39 30.85
N GLN A 376 -6.89 11.94 30.12
CA GLN A 376 -5.51 11.46 30.10
C GLN A 376 -4.85 11.55 31.48
N GLU A 377 -4.99 12.67 32.19
CA GLU A 377 -4.48 12.86 33.56
C GLU A 377 -5.11 11.87 34.53
N ALA A 378 -6.44 11.70 34.49
CA ALA A 378 -7.14 10.78 35.38
C ALA A 378 -6.70 9.33 35.17
N ILE A 379 -6.52 8.90 33.91
CA ILE A 379 -6.01 7.56 33.58
C ILE A 379 -4.59 7.36 34.11
N LEU A 380 -3.69 8.31 33.87
CA LEU A 380 -2.30 8.22 34.31
C LEU A 380 -2.19 8.17 35.85
N GLU A 381 -2.92 9.05 36.54
CA GLU A 381 -2.95 9.10 38.00
C GLU A 381 -3.50 7.79 38.59
N ALA A 382 -4.64 7.31 38.06
CA ALA A 382 -5.26 6.08 38.52
C ALA A 382 -4.37 4.85 38.27
N ALA A 383 -3.71 4.78 37.11
CA ALA A 383 -2.80 3.67 36.78
C ALA A 383 -1.55 3.66 37.67
N THR A 384 -1.01 4.84 37.98
CA THR A 384 0.17 5.00 38.87
C THR A 384 -0.15 4.56 40.30
N LEU A 385 -1.32 4.93 40.80
CA LEU A 385 -1.76 4.59 42.16
C LEU A 385 -2.36 3.17 42.28
N GLY A 386 -2.80 2.57 41.17
CA GLY A 386 -3.45 1.26 41.13
C GLY A 386 -4.68 1.21 42.04
N THR A 387 -4.74 0.18 42.89
CA THR A 387 -5.83 0.00 43.88
C THR A 387 -5.88 1.07 44.97
N ARG A 388 -4.86 1.93 45.09
CA ARG A 388 -4.79 3.04 46.06
C ARG A 388 -5.35 4.36 45.51
N ALA A 389 -5.74 4.40 44.23
CA ALA A 389 -6.30 5.59 43.61
C ALA A 389 -7.60 6.03 44.32
N PRO A 390 -7.85 7.35 44.48
CA PRO A 390 -9.13 7.83 44.97
C PRO A 390 -10.30 7.29 44.14
N ALA A 391 -11.42 6.98 44.77
CA ALA A 391 -12.60 6.43 44.09
C ALA A 391 -13.12 7.36 42.97
N ALA A 392 -13.05 8.68 43.17
CA ALA A 392 -13.43 9.68 42.18
C ALA A 392 -12.51 9.63 40.93
N THR A 393 -11.20 9.59 41.14
CA THR A 393 -10.22 9.46 40.05
C THR A 393 -10.37 8.13 39.31
N THR A 394 -10.58 7.04 40.05
CA THR A 394 -10.84 5.70 39.49
C THR A 394 -12.09 5.70 38.60
N ALA A 395 -13.17 6.34 39.04
CA ALA A 395 -14.42 6.41 38.28
C ALA A 395 -14.25 7.19 36.97
N ILE A 396 -13.55 8.34 37.00
CA ILE A 396 -13.25 9.14 35.81
C ILE A 396 -12.38 8.34 34.83
N ALA A 397 -11.29 7.74 35.32
CA ALA A 397 -10.39 6.93 34.50
C ALA A 397 -11.12 5.76 33.84
N ARG A 398 -11.98 5.05 34.59
CA ARG A 398 -12.77 3.93 34.05
C ARG A 398 -13.75 4.36 32.98
N GLN A 399 -14.45 5.48 33.19
CA GLN A 399 -15.34 6.04 32.18
C GLN A 399 -14.57 6.42 30.90
N ALA A 400 -13.42 7.07 31.04
CA ALA A 400 -12.58 7.46 29.91
C ALA A 400 -12.05 6.25 29.15
N ILE A 401 -11.51 5.24 29.84
CA ILE A 401 -11.02 3.99 29.23
C ILE A 401 -12.15 3.28 28.47
N GLU A 402 -13.34 3.21 29.06
CA GLU A 402 -14.47 2.55 28.41
C GLU A 402 -14.92 3.31 27.15
N SER A 403 -14.93 4.64 27.17
CA SER A 403 -15.31 5.44 25.99
C SER A 403 -14.38 5.28 24.78
N VAL A 404 -13.15 4.81 24.99
CA VAL A 404 -12.14 4.62 23.91
C VAL A 404 -11.77 3.16 23.69
N ARG A 405 -12.46 2.20 24.33
CA ARG A 405 -12.09 0.78 24.29
C ARG A 405 -12.03 0.22 22.86
N ASP A 406 -13.04 0.51 22.05
CA ASP A 406 -13.14 0.01 20.67
C ASP A 406 -12.20 0.74 19.70
N GLU A 407 -11.75 1.95 20.04
CA GLU A 407 -10.88 2.76 19.20
C GLU A 407 -9.40 2.64 19.55
N VAL A 408 -9.08 2.29 20.80
CA VAL A 408 -7.70 2.17 21.32
C VAL A 408 -7.37 0.73 21.69
N ILE A 409 -8.11 0.11 22.61
CA ILE A 409 -7.72 -1.19 23.19
C ILE A 409 -7.92 -2.33 22.19
N ALA A 410 -9.09 -2.41 21.54
CA ALA A 410 -9.37 -3.48 20.60
C ALA A 410 -8.39 -3.48 19.39
N PRO A 411 -8.07 -2.33 18.76
CA PRO A 411 -7.05 -2.28 17.72
C PRO A 411 -5.65 -2.66 18.23
N LEU A 412 -5.22 -2.21 19.41
CA LEU A 412 -3.90 -2.60 19.94
C LEU A 412 -3.78 -4.11 20.16
N LEU A 413 -4.82 -4.76 20.68
CA LEU A 413 -4.84 -6.21 20.86
C LEU A 413 -4.77 -6.92 19.50
N ALA A 414 -5.56 -6.49 18.52
CA ALA A 414 -5.53 -7.03 17.15
C ALA A 414 -4.15 -6.85 16.48
N GLY A 415 -3.59 -5.64 16.53
CA GLY A 415 -2.26 -5.33 15.99
C GLY A 415 -1.14 -6.14 16.66
N SER A 416 -1.23 -6.33 17.98
CA SER A 416 -0.24 -7.13 18.73
C SER A 416 -0.28 -8.63 18.38
N ALA A 417 -1.36 -9.10 17.77
CA ALA A 417 -1.49 -10.47 17.28
C ALA A 417 -1.05 -10.64 15.82
N CYS A 418 -0.74 -9.54 15.12
CA CYS A 418 -0.27 -9.57 13.74
C CYS A 418 1.20 -9.99 13.67
N ASN A 419 1.61 -10.58 12.54
CA ASN A 419 2.98 -11.05 12.34
C ASN A 419 3.91 -9.98 11.75
N ARG A 420 3.33 -8.98 11.07
CA ARG A 420 4.04 -7.86 10.45
C ARG A 420 3.54 -6.53 11.00
N CYS A 421 4.43 -5.55 10.94
CA CYS A 421 4.13 -4.15 11.17
C CYS A 421 4.82 -3.38 10.06
N THR A 422 4.11 -2.45 9.45
CA THR A 422 4.65 -1.43 8.57
C THR A 422 3.88 -0.16 8.88
N LEU A 423 4.53 0.78 9.54
CA LEU A 423 3.93 2.07 9.81
C LEU A 423 3.99 2.91 8.53
N PRO A 424 2.89 3.57 8.14
CA PRO A 424 2.88 4.37 6.92
C PRO A 424 3.88 5.52 7.02
N GLU A 425 4.94 5.47 6.20
CA GLU A 425 5.97 6.51 6.09
C GLU A 425 5.58 7.64 5.12
N ARG A 426 4.41 7.54 4.47
CA ARG A 426 3.95 8.49 3.44
C ARG A 426 2.49 8.92 3.69
N PRO A 427 2.12 10.18 3.38
CA PRO A 427 2.97 11.27 2.85
C PRO A 427 3.86 11.92 3.91
N GLU A 428 4.98 12.56 3.48
CA GLU A 428 6.08 13.07 4.33
C GLU A 428 5.64 14.06 5.44
N SER A 429 4.50 14.74 5.28
CA SER A 429 3.89 15.61 6.29
C SER A 429 2.87 14.89 7.17
N ALA A 430 2.03 13.98 6.67
CA ALA A 430 1.11 13.21 7.50
C ALA A 430 1.78 12.07 8.31
N ALA A 431 2.94 11.59 7.85
CA ALA A 431 3.73 10.54 8.52
C ALA A 431 4.79 11.10 9.49
N GLY A 432 5.02 12.41 9.48
CA GLY A 432 6.12 13.05 10.20
C GLY A 432 7.50 12.77 9.59
N GLY A 433 8.35 13.80 9.59
CA GLY A 433 9.76 13.72 9.17
C GLY A 433 10.70 13.90 10.36
N GLY A 434 11.95 13.45 10.23
CA GLY A 434 12.97 13.66 11.26
C GLY A 434 12.76 12.85 12.54
N LEU A 435 13.00 13.46 13.70
CA LEU A 435 13.00 12.78 15.01
C LEU A 435 11.61 12.46 15.57
N VAL A 436 10.54 13.00 14.99
CA VAL A 436 9.16 12.77 15.44
C VAL A 436 8.31 12.32 14.26
N ARG A 437 7.81 11.07 14.34
CA ARG A 437 6.94 10.46 13.34
C ARG A 437 5.49 10.44 13.83
N ALA A 438 4.52 10.49 12.92
CA ALA A 438 3.10 10.61 13.25
C ALA A 438 2.58 9.48 14.15
N ALA A 439 3.04 8.25 13.93
CA ALA A 439 2.70 7.10 14.78
C ALA A 439 3.13 7.32 16.24
N THR A 440 4.26 7.97 16.46
CA THR A 440 4.87 8.15 17.79
C THR A 440 4.14 9.16 18.66
N LEU A 441 3.36 10.06 18.06
CA LEU A 441 2.61 11.10 18.79
C LEU A 441 1.52 10.54 19.71
N GLY A 442 1.09 9.29 19.51
CA GLY A 442 -0.01 8.72 20.27
C GLY A 442 0.16 7.26 20.68
N ILE A 443 1.08 6.49 20.07
CA ILE A 443 1.17 5.05 20.32
C ILE A 443 1.51 4.73 21.79
N ASN A 444 2.40 5.49 22.42
CA ASN A 444 2.69 5.32 23.85
C ASN A 444 1.49 5.66 24.73
N GLY A 445 0.69 6.67 24.35
CA GLY A 445 -0.57 6.97 25.04
C GLY A 445 -1.56 5.81 24.91
N ALA A 446 -1.70 5.24 23.72
CA ALA A 446 -2.54 4.07 23.48
C ALA A 446 -2.09 2.86 24.32
N VAL A 447 -0.78 2.59 24.36
CA VAL A 447 -0.20 1.52 25.20
C VAL A 447 -0.49 1.77 26.69
N ARG A 448 -0.37 3.01 27.16
CA ARG A 448 -0.70 3.39 28.54
C ARG A 448 -2.18 3.20 28.86
N VAL A 449 -3.10 3.50 27.93
CA VAL A 449 -4.53 3.20 28.09
C VAL A 449 -4.77 1.68 28.22
N LEU A 450 -4.15 0.87 27.36
CA LEU A 450 -4.23 -0.60 27.42
C LEU A 450 -3.74 -1.15 28.76
N ILE A 451 -2.59 -0.67 29.24
CA ILE A 451 -2.03 -1.05 30.53
C ILE A 451 -2.94 -0.57 31.68
N ALA A 452 -3.43 0.67 31.61
CA ALA A 452 -4.31 1.25 32.63
C ALA A 452 -5.63 0.48 32.76
N ASP A 453 -6.22 0.00 31.65
CA ASP A 453 -7.43 -0.83 31.71
C ASP A 453 -7.24 -2.06 32.62
N ALA A 454 -6.03 -2.62 32.65
CA ALA A 454 -5.71 -3.77 33.48
C ALA A 454 -5.30 -3.45 34.93
N LEU A 455 -4.74 -2.26 35.19
CA LEU A 455 -4.18 -1.88 36.49
C LEU A 455 -5.12 -1.05 37.37
N VAL A 456 -5.96 -0.20 36.77
CA VAL A 456 -6.88 0.67 37.51
C VAL A 456 -7.88 -0.19 38.32
N GLY A 457 -8.31 0.27 39.49
CA GLY A 457 -9.36 -0.43 40.26
C GLY A 457 -10.74 -0.40 39.58
N GLY A 458 -11.72 -1.12 40.13
CA GLY A 458 -13.13 -1.03 39.70
C GLY A 458 -13.61 -2.15 38.77
N GLU A 459 -14.89 -2.08 38.40
CA GLU A 459 -15.55 -3.05 37.53
C GLU A 459 -15.05 -2.93 36.07
N ARG A 460 -14.92 -4.07 35.40
CA ARG A 460 -14.46 -4.18 34.01
C ARG A 460 -15.43 -5.06 33.23
N PRO A 461 -15.63 -4.81 31.93
CA PRO A 461 -16.47 -5.68 31.13
C PRO A 461 -15.85 -7.08 31.04
N ALA A 462 -16.70 -8.11 30.89
CA ALA A 462 -16.27 -9.51 30.96
C ALA A 462 -15.24 -9.90 29.88
N ASN A 463 -15.19 -9.16 28.77
CA ASN A 463 -14.26 -9.33 27.66
C ASN A 463 -12.99 -8.47 27.78
N ALA A 464 -12.79 -7.74 28.89
CA ALA A 464 -11.59 -6.92 29.06
C ALA A 464 -10.33 -7.80 29.20
N PRO A 465 -9.20 -7.42 28.57
CA PRO A 465 -8.00 -8.24 28.56
C PRO A 465 -7.44 -8.48 29.96
N ALA A 466 -6.86 -9.65 30.23
CA ALA A 466 -6.16 -9.86 31.48
C ALA A 466 -4.92 -8.94 31.57
N ALA A 467 -4.43 -8.64 32.78
CA ALA A 467 -3.23 -7.80 32.94
C ALA A 467 -2.00 -8.36 32.22
N VAL A 468 -1.82 -9.67 32.29
CA VAL A 468 -0.75 -10.39 31.59
C VAL A 468 -0.88 -10.26 30.07
N GLU A 469 -2.11 -10.31 29.55
CA GLU A 469 -2.39 -10.15 28.12
C GLU A 469 -2.09 -8.72 27.65
N ALA A 470 -2.52 -7.71 28.41
CA ALA A 470 -2.24 -6.31 28.13
C ALA A 470 -0.73 -6.02 28.13
N ILE A 471 0.01 -6.53 29.11
CA ILE A 471 1.48 -6.37 29.21
C ILE A 471 2.18 -7.14 28.07
N SER A 472 1.77 -8.36 27.76
CA SER A 472 2.30 -9.11 26.62
C SER A 472 2.05 -8.38 25.29
N ALA A 473 0.86 -7.80 25.11
CA ALA A 473 0.54 -6.99 23.93
C ALA A 473 1.44 -5.74 23.85
N ALA A 474 1.63 -5.01 24.96
CA ALA A 474 2.55 -3.87 25.02
C ALA A 474 3.99 -4.23 24.64
N LEU A 475 4.49 -5.39 25.09
CA LEU A 475 5.82 -5.88 24.72
C LEU A 475 5.93 -6.28 23.24
N ARG A 476 4.87 -6.86 22.66
CA ARG A 476 4.82 -7.15 21.21
C ARG A 476 4.77 -5.87 20.39
N ILE A 477 4.01 -4.86 20.83
CA ILE A 477 3.99 -3.53 20.23
C ILE A 477 5.39 -2.93 20.25
N ALA A 478 6.10 -3.00 21.39
CA ALA A 478 7.49 -2.55 21.48
C ALA A 478 8.40 -3.29 20.48
N GLY A 479 8.27 -4.60 20.33
CA GLY A 479 9.02 -5.37 19.34
C GLY A 479 8.69 -5.00 17.88
N HIS A 480 7.43 -4.69 17.58
CA HIS A 480 7.03 -4.20 16.25
C HIS A 480 7.63 -2.82 15.97
N LEU A 481 7.52 -1.87 16.92
CA LEU A 481 8.10 -0.53 16.78
C LEU A 481 9.63 -0.59 16.62
N ALA A 482 10.30 -1.49 17.34
CA ALA A 482 11.74 -1.70 17.21
C ALA A 482 12.18 -2.15 15.81
N SER A 483 11.29 -2.82 15.05
CA SER A 483 11.57 -3.27 13.68
C SER A 483 11.31 -2.23 12.58
N GLU A 484 10.84 -1.03 12.94
CA GLU A 484 10.52 0.03 11.96
C GLU A 484 11.71 0.97 11.68
N GLU A 485 12.91 0.63 12.17
CA GLU A 485 14.20 1.23 11.76
C GLU A 485 14.23 2.78 11.79
N THR A 486 13.57 3.45 12.74
CA THR A 486 13.72 4.90 12.97
C THR A 486 13.96 5.21 14.43
N TYR A 487 14.63 6.32 14.73
CA TYR A 487 14.86 6.71 16.12
C TYR A 487 13.57 7.03 16.85
N ALA A 488 12.59 7.61 16.17
CA ALA A 488 11.28 7.90 16.75
C ALA A 488 10.60 6.60 17.20
N HIS A 489 10.61 5.56 16.36
CA HIS A 489 10.02 4.26 16.69
C HIS A 489 10.84 3.52 17.76
N ALA A 490 12.17 3.62 17.77
CA ALA A 490 13.03 3.05 18.80
C ALA A 490 12.79 3.68 20.18
N LEU A 491 12.64 5.01 20.24
CA LEU A 491 12.26 5.73 21.47
C LEU A 491 10.88 5.29 21.98
N ALA A 492 9.91 5.20 21.07
CA ALA A 492 8.56 4.73 21.39
C ALA A 492 8.55 3.28 21.90
N ALA A 493 9.32 2.39 21.26
CA ALA A 493 9.50 0.99 21.64
C ALA A 493 10.10 0.87 23.06
N GLN A 494 11.19 1.59 23.32
CA GLN A 494 11.84 1.59 24.64
C GLN A 494 10.90 2.11 25.73
N GLN A 495 10.13 3.16 25.46
CA GLN A 495 9.16 3.69 26.41
C GLN A 495 8.00 2.72 26.64
N ALA A 496 7.46 2.08 25.60
CA ALA A 496 6.41 1.06 25.75
C ALA A 496 6.91 -0.14 26.59
N ALA A 497 8.17 -0.54 26.41
CA ALA A 497 8.80 -1.59 27.20
C ALA A 497 8.99 -1.19 28.68
N ARG A 498 9.33 0.08 28.96
CA ARG A 498 9.39 0.62 30.33
C ARG A 498 8.02 0.67 31.00
N ASP A 499 6.99 1.10 30.27
CA ASP A 499 5.62 1.13 30.77
C ASP A 499 5.13 -0.29 31.09
N ALA A 500 5.45 -1.27 30.23
CA ALA A 500 5.19 -2.69 30.47
C ALA A 500 5.98 -3.24 31.67
N GLN A 501 7.24 -2.83 31.85
CA GLN A 501 8.05 -3.21 33.01
C GLN A 501 7.43 -2.72 34.32
N ALA A 502 7.06 -1.43 34.39
CA ALA A 502 6.42 -0.84 35.57
C ALA A 502 5.09 -1.54 35.90
N ALA A 503 4.29 -1.85 34.89
CA ALA A 503 3.06 -2.62 35.06
C ALA A 503 3.34 -4.04 35.59
N LEU A 504 4.38 -4.70 35.08
CA LEU A 504 4.78 -6.04 35.51
C LEU A 504 5.26 -6.05 36.96
N GLU A 505 6.02 -5.04 37.39
CA GLU A 505 6.41 -4.84 38.78
C GLU A 505 5.20 -4.65 39.69
N HIS A 506 4.21 -3.85 39.27
CA HIS A 506 2.98 -3.62 40.01
C HIS A 506 2.20 -4.93 40.23
N ILE A 507 1.94 -5.71 39.18
CA ILE A 507 1.19 -6.98 39.33
C ILE A 507 1.98 -8.06 40.07
N THR A 508 3.31 -7.99 40.05
CA THR A 508 4.19 -8.85 40.85
C THR A 508 4.01 -8.55 42.34
N GLN A 509 3.99 -7.26 42.72
CA GLN A 509 3.76 -6.83 44.10
C GLN A 509 2.36 -7.22 44.61
N GLU A 510 1.36 -7.23 43.74
CA GLU A 510 0.00 -7.70 44.06
C GLU A 510 -0.16 -9.23 44.10
N THR A 511 0.92 -10.00 43.87
CA THR A 511 0.91 -11.48 43.83
C THR A 511 -0.01 -12.09 42.76
N ARG A 512 -0.24 -11.38 41.65
CA ARG A 512 -1.18 -11.78 40.57
C ARG A 512 -0.54 -12.62 39.46
N LEU A 513 0.72 -13.06 39.62
CA LEU A 513 1.46 -13.83 38.62
C LEU A 513 1.66 -15.29 39.05
N ASP A 514 1.10 -16.21 38.27
CA ASP A 514 1.32 -17.66 38.38
C ASP A 514 2.26 -18.19 37.26
N ALA A 515 2.62 -19.47 37.31
CA ALA A 515 3.52 -20.06 36.31
C ALA A 515 2.92 -20.09 34.88
N ARG A 516 1.59 -20.19 34.75
CA ARG A 516 0.89 -20.25 33.46
C ARG A 516 0.85 -18.90 32.78
N THR A 517 0.68 -17.84 33.55
CA THR A 517 0.65 -16.44 33.09
C THR A 517 2.04 -15.87 32.79
N ARG A 518 3.11 -16.46 33.33
CA ARG A 518 4.49 -16.06 32.99
C ARG A 518 4.93 -16.48 31.58
N ALA A 519 4.36 -17.54 31.00
CA ALA A 519 4.81 -18.07 29.72
C ALA A 519 4.59 -17.08 28.54
N PRO A 520 3.42 -16.44 28.36
CA PRO A 520 3.23 -15.43 27.32
C PRO A 520 4.14 -14.20 27.46
N LEU A 521 4.43 -13.80 28.71
CA LEU A 521 5.35 -12.69 29.00
C LEU A 521 6.78 -13.05 28.61
N ALA A 522 7.26 -14.23 29.02
CA ALA A 522 8.59 -14.71 28.67
C ALA A 522 8.76 -14.83 27.14
N ALA A 523 7.73 -15.30 26.42
CA ALA A 523 7.74 -15.37 24.96
C ALA A 523 7.83 -13.98 24.31
N ALA A 524 7.06 -12.99 24.81
CA ALA A 524 7.11 -11.63 24.30
C ALA A 524 8.48 -10.96 24.57
N VAL A 525 9.06 -11.14 25.76
CA VAL A 525 10.41 -10.63 26.09
C VAL A 525 11.50 -11.33 25.26
N ALA A 526 11.36 -12.63 25.01
CA ALA A 526 12.32 -13.39 24.21
C ALA A 526 12.32 -13.02 22.72
N ALA A 527 11.24 -12.41 22.22
CA ALA A 527 11.13 -11.93 20.85
C ALA A 527 11.91 -10.62 20.60
N LEU A 528 12.32 -9.91 21.65
CA LEU A 528 13.18 -8.73 21.53
C LEU A 528 14.62 -9.16 21.25
N ASP A 529 15.27 -8.52 20.28
CA ASP A 529 16.66 -8.82 19.92
C ASP A 529 17.59 -8.52 21.10
N PRO A 530 18.39 -9.49 21.59
CA PRO A 530 19.35 -9.22 22.65
C PRO A 530 20.43 -8.18 22.29
N ALA A 531 20.78 -8.04 21.01
CA ALA A 531 21.84 -7.14 20.53
C ALA A 531 21.31 -5.71 20.37
N ASP A 532 20.13 -5.56 19.79
CA ASP A 532 19.45 -4.27 19.62
C ASP A 532 17.97 -4.36 20.06
N PRO A 533 17.68 -4.36 21.37
CA PRO A 533 16.34 -4.68 21.90
C PRO A 533 15.22 -3.77 21.42
N PHE A 534 15.57 -2.53 21.05
CA PHE A 534 14.61 -1.49 20.67
C PHE A 534 14.91 -0.87 19.31
N GLY A 535 15.88 -1.37 18.54
CA GLY A 535 16.12 -0.95 17.16
C GLY A 535 16.94 0.32 16.98
N PHE A 536 17.77 0.73 17.95
CA PHE A 536 18.56 1.96 17.83
C PHE A 536 19.69 1.86 16.80
N ASP A 537 20.36 0.70 16.72
CA ASP A 537 21.47 0.50 15.80
C ASP A 537 20.94 0.36 14.36
N ALA A 538 19.82 -0.36 14.19
CA ALA A 538 19.12 -0.44 12.91
C ALA A 538 18.59 0.94 12.47
N ALA A 539 18.05 1.73 13.41
CA ALA A 539 17.60 3.08 13.14
C ALA A 539 18.73 4.02 12.70
N PHE A 540 19.93 3.92 13.28
CA PHE A 540 21.07 4.75 12.84
C PHE A 540 21.35 4.58 11.34
N ALA A 541 21.45 3.34 10.87
CA ALA A 541 21.74 3.05 9.47
C ALA A 541 20.65 3.59 8.54
N HIS A 542 19.38 3.35 8.88
CA HIS A 542 18.26 3.80 8.06
C HIS A 542 18.11 5.33 8.04
N GLU A 543 18.31 6.01 9.18
CA GLU A 543 18.23 7.47 9.23
C GLU A 543 19.37 8.15 8.46
N CYS A 544 20.56 7.55 8.40
CA CYS A 544 21.64 8.00 7.51
C CYS A 544 21.22 7.95 6.03
N ILE A 545 20.59 6.84 5.60
CA ILE A 545 20.04 6.71 4.24
C ILE A 545 18.96 7.76 3.99
N TRP A 546 18.03 7.93 4.94
CA TRP A 546 16.95 8.91 4.84
C TRP A 546 17.49 10.34 4.71
N LEU A 547 18.46 10.73 5.55
CA LEU A 547 19.13 12.02 5.48
C LEU A 547 19.86 12.20 4.13
N GLY A 548 20.55 11.17 3.63
CA GLY A 548 21.20 11.19 2.32
C GLY A 548 20.23 11.42 1.14
N SER A 549 18.96 11.03 1.30
CA SER A 549 17.91 11.28 0.30
C SER A 549 17.35 12.71 0.31
N ARG A 550 17.61 13.50 1.35
CA ARG A 550 17.03 14.84 1.49
C ARG A 550 17.67 15.80 0.50
N THR A 551 16.85 16.63 -0.14
CA THR A 551 17.31 17.62 -1.13
C THR A 551 16.70 18.99 -0.86
N PHE A 552 17.39 20.03 -1.33
CA PHE A 552 16.91 21.40 -1.36
C PHE A 552 16.70 21.87 -2.80
N PRO A 553 15.62 22.62 -3.08
CA PRO A 553 15.40 23.19 -4.41
C PRO A 553 16.41 24.30 -4.72
N ALA A 554 17.01 24.24 -5.91
CA ALA A 554 18.01 25.18 -6.41
C ALA A 554 17.71 25.53 -7.88
N GLY A 555 16.79 26.47 -8.12
CA GLY A 555 16.31 26.79 -9.46
C GLY A 555 15.52 25.61 -10.05
N SER A 556 15.95 25.08 -11.20
CA SER A 556 15.36 23.89 -11.83
C SER A 556 15.99 22.56 -11.39
N ALA A 557 16.97 22.60 -10.48
CA ALA A 557 17.66 21.42 -9.97
C ALA A 557 17.36 21.17 -8.48
N ALA A 558 17.55 19.93 -8.04
CA ALA A 558 17.55 19.56 -6.62
C ALA A 558 18.99 19.29 -6.17
N VAL A 559 19.35 19.78 -4.99
CA VAL A 559 20.69 19.65 -4.41
C VAL A 559 20.59 18.77 -3.18
N ALA A 560 21.36 17.67 -3.14
CA ALA A 560 21.45 16.82 -1.96
C ALA A 560 21.91 17.61 -0.74
N ALA A 561 21.23 17.40 0.40
CA ALA A 561 21.56 18.03 1.66
C ALA A 561 22.87 17.47 2.25
N PHE A 562 23.11 16.17 2.05
CA PHE A 562 24.25 15.44 2.59
C PHE A 562 24.80 14.40 1.61
N ASP A 563 26.06 14.02 1.81
CA ASP A 563 26.69 12.85 1.20
C ASP A 563 26.57 11.66 2.16
N LEU A 564 25.98 10.55 1.71
CA LEU A 564 25.70 9.37 2.54
C LEU A 564 26.95 8.83 3.23
N ARG A 565 28.08 8.74 2.52
CA ARG A 565 29.34 8.22 3.07
C ARG A 565 29.88 9.05 4.23
N ARG A 566 29.52 10.33 4.29
CA ARG A 566 29.91 11.22 5.39
C ARG A 566 28.98 11.06 6.59
N LEU A 567 27.71 10.74 6.36
CA LEU A 567 26.75 10.51 7.43
C LEU A 567 27.10 9.25 8.23
N GLU A 568 27.58 8.20 7.58
CA GLU A 568 28.02 6.94 8.23
C GLU A 568 29.21 7.14 9.20
N SER A 569 29.96 8.23 9.06
CA SER A 569 31.06 8.56 9.97
C SER A 569 30.64 9.38 11.20
N LEU A 570 29.37 9.77 11.28
CA LEU A 570 28.84 10.55 12.40
C LEU A 570 28.46 9.66 13.58
N GLU A 571 28.50 10.24 14.78
CA GLU A 571 28.00 9.58 15.98
C GLU A 571 26.45 9.59 16.03
N PRO A 572 25.79 8.67 16.74
CA PRO A 572 24.32 8.58 16.80
C PRO A 572 23.63 9.88 17.23
N ASN A 573 24.21 10.60 18.19
CA ASN A 573 23.71 11.89 18.67
C ASN A 573 23.80 13.00 17.62
N GLU A 574 24.79 12.93 16.73
CA GLU A 574 24.97 13.88 15.64
C GLU A 574 23.97 13.63 14.50
N VAL A 575 23.69 12.37 14.18
CA VAL A 575 22.59 12.00 13.26
C VAL A 575 21.25 12.46 13.82
N ALA A 576 21.01 12.25 15.12
CA ALA A 576 19.80 12.74 15.78
C ALA A 576 19.68 14.27 15.72
N TYR A 577 20.77 15.00 15.90
CA TYR A 577 20.80 16.46 15.69
C TYR A 577 20.34 16.84 14.29
N LEU A 578 20.88 16.21 13.24
CA LEU A 578 20.48 16.47 11.86
C LEU A 578 19.01 16.15 11.61
N LEU A 579 18.50 15.03 12.13
CA LEU A 579 17.08 14.67 12.02
C LEU A 579 16.15 15.69 12.69
N ALA A 580 16.56 16.27 13.83
CA ALA A 580 15.79 17.31 14.50
C ALA A 580 15.58 18.53 13.57
N MET A 581 16.57 18.87 12.75
CA MET A 581 16.49 19.98 11.77
C MET A 581 15.42 19.76 10.69
N PHE A 582 15.11 18.50 10.38
CA PHE A 582 14.08 18.13 9.39
C PHE A 582 12.76 17.70 10.04
N THR A 583 12.60 17.89 11.35
CA THR A 583 11.33 17.64 12.02
C THR A 583 10.35 18.77 11.68
N PRO A 584 9.18 18.50 11.07
CA PRO A 584 8.24 19.56 10.71
C PRO A 584 7.77 20.33 11.96
N GLU A 585 7.59 21.64 11.83
CA GLU A 585 7.23 22.52 12.96
C GLU A 585 5.98 22.04 13.71
N ALA A 586 4.99 21.50 12.99
CA ALA A 586 3.76 20.95 13.58
C ALA A 586 4.02 19.79 14.57
N PHE A 587 5.11 19.04 14.37
CA PHE A 587 5.51 17.90 15.19
C PHE A 587 6.70 18.19 16.09
N ALA A 588 7.29 19.38 16.02
CA ALA A 588 8.39 19.73 16.88
C ALA A 588 7.89 19.83 18.35
N PRO A 589 8.55 19.17 19.32
CA PRO A 589 8.14 19.17 20.73
C PRO A 589 8.37 20.52 21.44
N VAL A 590 8.82 21.54 20.70
CA VAL A 590 9.16 22.88 21.20
C VAL A 590 7.96 23.82 21.02
N GLY A 591 7.64 24.60 22.06
CA GLY A 591 6.52 25.55 22.01
C GLY A 591 5.19 25.03 22.56
N ALA A 592 5.21 24.38 23.72
CA ALA A 592 4.07 23.74 24.43
C ALA A 592 2.75 24.55 24.56
N ARG A 593 2.73 25.86 24.28
CA ARG A 593 1.49 26.66 24.20
C ARG A 593 0.80 26.61 22.82
N ARG A 594 1.41 26.00 21.80
CA ARG A 594 0.93 26.03 20.40
C ARG A 594 0.73 24.68 19.74
N SER A 595 1.40 23.60 20.16
CA SER A 595 1.19 22.28 19.55
C SER A 595 0.19 21.43 20.36
N PRO A 596 -1.07 21.30 19.91
CA PRO A 596 -2.05 20.43 20.57
C PRO A 596 -1.67 18.95 20.52
N ALA A 597 -0.72 18.56 19.66
CA ALA A 597 -0.27 17.17 19.50
C ALA A 597 0.37 16.57 20.77
N PHE A 598 0.87 17.41 21.69
CA PHE A 598 1.56 16.98 22.91
C PHE A 598 0.84 17.40 24.21
N ALA A 599 -0.40 17.89 24.11
CA ALA A 599 -1.07 18.60 25.20
C ALA A 599 -1.64 17.69 26.31
N GLY A 600 -1.42 16.37 26.25
CA GLY A 600 -2.00 15.40 27.18
C GLY A 600 -0.98 14.52 27.89
N ALA A 601 -1.26 14.18 29.15
CA ALA A 601 -0.32 13.45 30.03
C ALA A 601 0.03 12.05 29.53
N LEU A 602 -0.83 11.40 28.74
CA LEU A 602 -0.57 10.06 28.21
C LEU A 602 0.27 10.10 26.93
N VAL A 603 0.18 11.16 26.13
CA VAL A 603 0.86 11.28 24.83
C VAL A 603 2.12 12.16 24.87
N ASP A 604 2.49 12.68 26.04
CA ASP A 604 3.65 13.55 26.18
C ASP A 604 4.97 12.82 25.89
N ILE A 605 5.62 13.21 24.79
CA ILE A 605 6.95 12.73 24.39
C ILE A 605 8.08 13.71 24.72
N ARG A 606 7.77 14.92 25.22
CA ARG A 606 8.78 15.94 25.55
C ARG A 606 9.87 15.44 26.50
N PRO A 607 9.59 14.55 27.48
CA PRO A 607 10.64 13.98 28.34
C PRO A 607 11.72 13.17 27.61
N TRP A 608 11.53 12.84 26.33
CA TRP A 608 12.57 12.21 25.52
C TRP A 608 13.68 13.17 25.11
N PHE A 609 13.38 14.48 25.05
CA PHE A 609 14.20 15.49 24.39
C PHE A 609 14.72 16.56 25.35
N ASP A 610 15.90 17.10 25.05
CA ASP A 610 16.30 18.43 25.52
C ASP A 610 15.64 19.46 24.60
N LEU A 611 14.58 20.11 25.09
CA LEU A 611 13.76 21.03 24.29
C LEU A 611 14.54 22.27 23.83
N ASP A 612 15.53 22.73 24.60
CA ASP A 612 16.34 23.88 24.22
C ASP A 612 17.33 23.50 23.12
N ALA A 613 17.95 22.31 23.22
CA ALA A 613 18.78 21.75 22.15
C ALA A 613 17.96 21.48 20.88
N PHE A 614 16.77 20.89 21.01
CA PHE A 614 15.86 20.65 19.90
C PHE A 614 15.49 21.95 19.18
N ALA A 615 15.12 23.00 19.93
CA ALA A 615 14.79 24.30 19.35
C ALA A 615 15.98 24.90 18.58
N ARG A 616 17.20 24.77 19.12
CA ARG A 616 18.42 25.21 18.42
C ARG A 616 18.67 24.41 17.14
N ALA A 617 18.46 23.10 17.15
CA ALA A 617 18.61 22.25 15.96
C ALA A 617 17.61 22.64 14.86
N VAL A 618 16.31 22.77 15.18
CA VAL A 618 15.28 23.20 14.21
C VAL A 618 15.64 24.54 13.56
N ASN A 619 16.14 25.50 14.34
CA ASN A 619 16.57 26.81 13.83
C ASN A 619 17.84 26.75 12.95
N GLY A 620 18.55 25.63 12.91
CA GLY A 620 19.75 25.44 12.08
C GLY A 620 19.47 25.14 10.60
N GLN A 621 18.21 24.83 10.23
CA GLN A 621 17.87 24.33 8.89
C GLN A 621 18.25 25.32 7.77
N ASP A 622 18.07 26.63 7.99
CA ASP A 622 18.43 27.67 7.03
C ASP A 622 19.95 27.76 6.80
N ALA A 623 20.75 27.54 7.85
CA ALA A 623 22.20 27.50 7.74
C ALA A 623 22.66 26.31 6.89
N LEU A 624 22.07 25.14 7.12
CA LEU A 624 22.31 23.93 6.33
C LEU A 624 21.89 24.10 4.86
N ARG A 625 20.70 24.66 4.61
CA ARG A 625 20.24 24.98 3.25
C ARG A 625 21.21 25.92 2.54
N THR A 626 21.62 26.99 3.22
CA THR A 626 22.58 27.98 2.68
C THR A 626 23.91 27.33 2.30
N ARG A 627 24.40 26.40 3.14
CA ARG A 627 25.58 25.58 2.85
C ARG A 627 25.38 24.72 1.60
N ALA A 628 24.34 23.89 1.57
CA ALA A 628 24.10 22.96 0.46
C ALA A 628 23.99 23.71 -0.88
N LEU A 629 23.26 24.83 -0.90
CA LEU A 629 23.15 25.68 -2.09
C LEU A 629 24.49 26.32 -2.48
N ARG A 630 25.33 26.70 -1.52
CA ARG A 630 26.68 27.22 -1.78
C ARG A 630 27.59 26.14 -2.36
N GLU A 631 27.54 24.91 -1.85
CA GLU A 631 28.30 23.78 -2.39
C GLU A 631 27.86 23.44 -3.83
N ALA A 632 26.55 23.50 -4.12
CA ALA A 632 26.03 23.25 -5.47
C ALA A 632 26.28 24.40 -6.46
N GLY A 633 26.05 25.66 -6.08
CA GLY A 633 26.28 26.81 -6.95
C GLY A 633 27.73 26.93 -7.43
N LYS A 634 28.68 26.46 -6.60
CA LYS A 634 30.12 26.41 -6.92
C LYS A 634 30.54 25.20 -7.77
N ARG A 635 29.68 24.20 -7.95
CA ARG A 635 29.88 23.13 -8.95
C ARG A 635 29.49 23.57 -10.37
N ILE A 636 28.73 24.67 -10.50
CA ILE A 636 28.19 25.18 -11.77
C ILE A 636 29.01 26.37 -12.30
N GLY A 637 29.75 27.09 -11.44
CA GLY A 637 30.63 28.20 -11.83
C GLY A 637 32.00 28.10 -11.15
N ASP A 638 33.05 28.10 -11.98
CA ASP A 638 34.48 28.02 -11.70
C ASP A 638 34.93 28.86 -10.47
N ASP A 639 35.03 28.23 -9.30
CA ASP A 639 35.91 28.63 -8.20
C ASP A 639 36.06 27.45 -7.21
N THR A 640 37.27 26.89 -7.13
CA THR A 640 37.57 25.75 -6.25
C THR A 640 37.28 26.10 -4.79
N LEU A 641 36.41 25.33 -4.12
CA LEU A 641 36.33 25.35 -2.65
C LEU A 641 37.76 25.31 -2.06
N PRO A 642 38.07 26.11 -1.03
CA PRO A 642 39.25 25.85 -0.23
C PRO A 642 39.25 24.36 0.16
N PRO A 643 40.38 23.64 0.08
CA PRO A 643 40.42 22.21 0.39
C PRO A 643 39.76 21.86 1.73
N ALA A 644 39.86 22.77 2.71
CA ALA A 644 39.25 22.66 4.03
C ALA A 644 37.71 22.50 4.02
N ASP A 645 37.01 23.05 3.01
CA ASP A 645 35.54 22.96 2.92
C ASP A 645 35.09 21.68 2.17
N ARG A 646 35.96 21.11 1.32
CA ARG A 646 35.67 19.86 0.61
C ARG A 646 35.68 18.68 1.57
N ASP A 647 36.57 18.67 2.55
CA ASP A 647 36.69 17.58 3.53
C ASP A 647 35.98 17.89 4.86
N ALA A 648 35.22 19.00 4.92
CA ALA A 648 34.49 19.39 6.10
C ALA A 648 33.36 18.40 6.43
N SER A 649 33.27 18.04 7.71
CA SER A 649 32.17 17.22 8.26
C SER A 649 30.80 17.78 7.84
N PRO A 650 29.76 16.92 7.68
CA PRO A 650 28.36 17.35 7.52
C PRO A 650 27.90 18.37 8.56
N LEU A 651 28.55 18.40 9.72
CA LEU A 651 28.24 19.28 10.84
C LEU A 651 29.01 20.60 10.84
N ALA A 652 29.94 20.79 9.90
CA ALA A 652 30.72 22.03 9.83
C ALA A 652 29.79 23.26 9.74
N TRP A 653 30.06 24.26 10.59
CA TRP A 653 29.31 25.51 10.73
C TRP A 653 27.94 25.41 11.39
N LEU A 654 27.56 24.22 11.86
CA LEU A 654 26.37 24.04 12.69
C LEU A 654 26.75 24.14 14.18
N ASP A 655 25.87 24.74 14.96
CA ASP A 655 25.93 24.67 16.42
C ASP A 655 25.33 23.33 16.85
N VAL A 656 26.17 22.28 16.83
CA VAL A 656 25.74 20.90 17.12
C VAL A 656 25.29 20.82 18.57
N THR A 657 24.06 20.34 18.76
CA THR A 657 23.46 20.13 20.09
C THR A 657 22.98 18.70 20.21
N VAL A 658 22.59 18.27 21.41
CA VAL A 658 22.08 16.91 21.65
C VAL A 658 20.58 17.00 21.95
N PRO A 659 19.70 17.05 20.92
CA PRO A 659 18.26 17.15 21.14
C PRO A 659 17.69 15.89 21.82
N VAL A 660 18.35 14.75 21.62
CA VAL A 660 18.09 13.48 22.32
C VAL A 660 19.42 12.73 22.44
N ASP A 661 19.66 12.14 23.61
CA ASP A 661 20.88 11.35 23.87
C ASP A 661 20.64 9.88 23.49
N ILE A 662 20.77 9.59 22.19
CA ILE A 662 20.62 8.24 21.61
C ILE A 662 21.61 7.26 22.23
N GLU A 663 22.87 7.66 22.43
CA GLU A 663 23.88 6.77 23.03
C GLU A 663 23.50 6.35 24.47
N LEU A 664 22.96 7.27 25.27
CA LEU A 664 22.39 6.93 26.57
C LEU A 664 21.20 5.98 26.40
N ARG A 665 20.29 6.22 25.45
CA ARG A 665 19.14 5.33 25.21
C ARG A 665 19.56 3.93 24.78
N THR A 666 20.56 3.78 23.91
CA THR A 666 21.12 2.49 23.49
C THR A 666 21.74 1.75 24.68
N ARG A 667 22.48 2.43 25.56
CA ARG A 667 23.01 1.82 26.80
C ARG A 667 21.91 1.39 27.76
N GLU A 668 20.88 2.22 27.92
CA GLU A 668 19.70 1.89 28.74
C GLU A 668 18.89 0.72 28.17
N ALA A 669 18.93 0.49 26.85
CA ALA A 669 18.16 -0.56 26.18
C ALA A 669 18.46 -1.96 26.74
N SER A 670 19.76 -2.28 26.85
CA SER A 670 20.23 -3.55 27.43
C SER A 670 19.81 -3.71 28.89
N ALA A 671 19.86 -2.63 29.68
CA ALA A 671 19.46 -2.65 31.08
C ALA A 671 17.94 -2.87 31.25
N ASN A 672 17.12 -2.23 30.42
CA ASN A 672 15.67 -2.41 30.40
C ASN A 672 15.31 -3.86 30.01
N LEU A 673 15.94 -4.42 28.97
CA LEU A 673 15.72 -5.82 28.57
C LEU A 673 16.13 -6.79 29.69
N ALA A 674 17.26 -6.56 30.36
CA ALA A 674 17.68 -7.36 31.50
C ALA A 674 16.67 -7.29 32.65
N ALA A 675 16.09 -6.12 32.93
CA ALA A 675 15.04 -5.96 33.94
C ALA A 675 13.77 -6.75 33.58
N LEU A 676 13.30 -6.65 32.33
CA LEU A 676 12.18 -7.43 31.83
C LEU A 676 12.41 -8.95 31.95
N ARG A 677 13.60 -9.44 31.58
CA ARG A 677 13.98 -10.85 31.71
C ARG A 677 13.99 -11.35 33.15
N ARG A 678 14.34 -10.50 34.13
CA ARG A 678 14.25 -10.85 35.56
C ARG A 678 12.82 -11.00 36.04
N LEU A 679 11.91 -10.16 35.55
CA LEU A 679 10.50 -10.18 35.94
C LEU A 679 9.71 -11.29 35.22
N ALA A 680 10.11 -11.66 34.00
CA ALA A 680 9.51 -12.71 33.19
C ALA A 680 10.55 -13.77 32.76
N PRO A 681 11.11 -14.55 33.71
CA PRO A 681 12.15 -15.52 33.40
C PRO A 681 11.61 -16.63 32.48
N ALA A 682 12.38 -16.96 31.45
CA ALA A 682 12.08 -18.11 30.60
C ALA A 682 12.23 -19.41 31.41
N ASN A 683 11.17 -20.22 31.47
CA ASN A 683 11.31 -21.60 31.95
C ASN A 683 12.10 -22.40 30.92
N ALA A 684 13.08 -23.19 31.36
CA ALA A 684 13.94 -24.01 30.48
C ALA A 684 13.15 -24.96 29.55
N ALA A 685 11.90 -25.29 29.89
CA ALA A 685 11.01 -26.13 29.07
C ALA A 685 10.34 -25.38 27.88
N ASN A 686 10.35 -24.04 27.88
CA ASN A 686 9.68 -23.18 26.87
C ASN A 686 10.66 -22.42 25.97
N ALA A 687 11.95 -22.78 25.96
CA ALA A 687 12.93 -22.20 25.06
C ALA A 687 12.69 -22.71 23.62
N LEU A 688 11.63 -22.20 22.99
CA LEU A 688 11.51 -22.23 21.53
C LEU A 688 12.71 -21.45 20.97
N ALA A 689 13.41 -22.07 20.01
CA ALA A 689 14.50 -21.41 19.31
C ALA A 689 14.03 -20.05 18.80
N PRO A 690 14.83 -18.97 18.94
CA PRO A 690 14.44 -17.66 18.43
C PRO A 690 14.07 -17.81 16.96
N SER A 691 12.81 -17.53 16.62
CA SER A 691 12.44 -17.42 15.21
C SER A 691 13.24 -16.23 14.69
N ARG A 692 14.25 -16.48 13.86
CA ARG A 692 14.91 -15.43 13.09
C ARG A 692 13.81 -14.83 12.21
N ARG A 693 13.17 -13.76 12.69
CA ARG A 693 12.38 -12.88 11.83
C ARG A 693 13.42 -12.21 10.95
N HIS A 694 13.59 -12.76 9.75
CA HIS A 694 14.35 -12.09 8.72
C HIS A 694 13.59 -10.80 8.41
N GLY A 695 14.20 -9.64 8.67
CA GLY A 695 13.67 -8.37 8.18
C GLY A 695 13.44 -8.44 6.67
N PRO A 696 12.63 -7.55 6.08
CA PRO A 696 12.32 -7.56 4.65
C PRO A 696 13.58 -7.61 3.78
N LEU A 697 14.68 -7.01 4.22
CA LEU A 697 15.99 -7.09 3.56
C LEU A 697 16.61 -8.50 3.62
N ALA A 698 16.59 -9.17 4.77
CA ALA A 698 17.12 -10.52 4.93
C ALA A 698 16.24 -11.59 4.24
N ALA A 699 14.92 -11.36 4.18
CA ALA A 699 14.00 -12.19 3.42
C ALA A 699 14.22 -12.01 1.90
N PHE A 700 14.49 -10.77 1.45
CA PHE A 700 14.88 -10.47 0.08
C PHE A 700 16.24 -11.09 -0.28
N GLU A 701 17.25 -10.98 0.59
CA GLU A 701 18.55 -11.63 0.39
C GLU A 701 18.42 -13.16 0.32
N ALA A 702 17.64 -13.78 1.20
CA ALA A 702 17.38 -15.22 1.16
C ALA A 702 16.62 -15.64 -0.12
N LEU A 703 15.64 -14.83 -0.56
CA LEU A 703 14.93 -15.04 -1.83
C LEU A 703 15.86 -14.90 -3.03
N MET A 704 16.73 -13.89 -3.02
CA MET A 704 17.70 -13.62 -4.09
C MET A 704 18.78 -14.70 -4.14
N SER A 705 19.35 -15.11 -3.01
CA SER A 705 20.29 -16.25 -2.94
C SER A 705 19.63 -17.54 -3.44
N SER A 706 18.39 -17.81 -3.03
CA SER A 706 17.63 -18.98 -3.52
C SER A 706 17.28 -18.89 -5.01
N ALA A 707 17.01 -17.69 -5.54
CA ALA A 707 16.76 -17.47 -6.96
C ALA A 707 18.04 -17.62 -7.79
N ILE A 708 19.18 -17.13 -7.28
CA ILE A 708 20.52 -17.27 -7.87
C ILE A 708 20.93 -18.75 -7.91
N GLU A 709 20.71 -19.52 -6.83
CA GLU A 709 20.98 -20.97 -6.83
C GLU A 709 20.10 -21.72 -7.83
N ARG A 710 18.80 -21.41 -7.90
CA ARG A 710 17.89 -22.02 -8.88
C ARG A 710 18.27 -21.69 -10.33
N LEU A 711 18.72 -20.46 -10.59
CA LEU A 711 19.26 -20.07 -11.89
C LEU A 711 20.56 -20.81 -12.21
N ARG A 712 21.46 -20.96 -11.22
CA ARG A 712 22.72 -21.71 -11.35
C ARG A 712 22.48 -23.17 -11.71
N GLU A 713 21.49 -23.81 -11.12
CA GLU A 713 21.12 -25.21 -11.44
C GLU A 713 20.59 -25.36 -12.87
N GLN A 714 19.85 -24.37 -13.38
CA GLN A 714 19.23 -24.38 -14.72
C GLN A 714 20.19 -24.06 -15.87
N MET A 715 21.39 -23.56 -15.60
CA MET A 715 22.37 -23.17 -16.62
C MET A 715 23.40 -24.26 -16.92
N GLY A 716 23.87 -24.33 -18.18
CA GLY A 716 24.96 -25.23 -18.61
C GLY A 716 26.31 -24.85 -17.98
N ALA A 717 27.26 -25.80 -17.91
CA ALA A 717 28.49 -25.65 -17.12
C ALA A 717 29.30 -24.37 -17.43
N GLY A 718 29.42 -23.98 -18.70
CA GLY A 718 30.13 -22.74 -19.09
C GLY A 718 29.40 -21.43 -18.76
N SER A 719 28.08 -21.48 -18.58
CA SER A 719 27.26 -20.32 -18.19
C SER A 719 27.17 -20.16 -16.67
N ARG A 720 27.49 -21.21 -15.91
CA ARG A 720 27.52 -21.18 -14.43
C ARG A 720 28.70 -20.38 -13.87
N GLU A 721 29.86 -20.43 -14.53
CA GLU A 721 31.05 -19.65 -14.12
C GLU A 721 30.83 -18.16 -14.38
N ALA A 722 30.46 -17.77 -15.60
CA ALA A 722 30.21 -16.37 -15.95
C ALA A 722 29.10 -15.71 -15.12
N PHE A 723 28.05 -16.46 -14.76
CA PHE A 723 27.00 -15.97 -13.87
C PHE A 723 27.42 -15.91 -12.40
N ALA A 724 28.24 -16.86 -11.93
CA ALA A 724 28.76 -16.82 -10.56
C ALA A 724 29.71 -15.63 -10.37
N ASP A 725 30.55 -15.34 -11.36
CA ASP A 725 31.44 -14.17 -11.34
C ASP A 725 30.63 -12.86 -11.41
N GLY A 726 29.65 -12.76 -12.32
CA GLY A 726 28.80 -11.56 -12.40
C GLY A 726 27.87 -11.36 -11.20
N ALA A 727 27.38 -12.43 -10.56
CA ALA A 727 26.58 -12.34 -9.35
C ALA A 727 27.44 -12.02 -8.11
N ALA A 728 28.68 -12.51 -8.06
CA ALA A 728 29.65 -12.14 -7.04
C ALA A 728 30.04 -10.65 -7.19
N ASP A 729 30.38 -10.20 -8.40
CA ASP A 729 30.68 -8.79 -8.69
C ASP A 729 29.48 -7.88 -8.37
N TRP A 730 28.24 -8.30 -8.70
CA TRP A 730 27.04 -7.52 -8.35
C TRP A 730 26.78 -7.45 -6.84
N LEU A 731 27.05 -8.54 -6.10
CA LEU A 731 26.95 -8.57 -4.65
C LEU A 731 28.08 -7.77 -3.98
N ASP A 732 29.29 -7.75 -4.55
CA ASP A 732 30.44 -6.98 -4.06
C ASP A 732 30.27 -5.49 -4.39
N ASP A 733 29.80 -5.13 -5.58
CA ASP A 733 29.41 -3.76 -5.95
C ASP A 733 28.30 -3.27 -5.02
N ARG A 734 27.30 -4.11 -4.71
CA ARG A 734 26.25 -3.78 -3.72
C ARG A 734 26.74 -3.76 -2.28
N ALA A 735 27.78 -4.50 -1.93
CA ALA A 735 28.43 -4.42 -0.62
C ALA A 735 29.36 -3.20 -0.49
N THR A 736 29.76 -2.61 -1.63
CA THR A 736 30.58 -1.39 -1.72
C THR A 736 29.74 -0.12 -1.96
N GLU A 737 28.49 -0.29 -2.42
CA GLU A 737 27.41 0.72 -2.43
C GLU A 737 26.62 0.77 -1.11
N ARG A 738 26.76 -0.27 -0.26
CA ARG A 738 26.48 -0.22 1.19
C ARG A 738 27.65 0.42 1.92
#